data_AF-A0A8H7KST9-F1
#
_entry.id   AF-A0A8H7KST9-F1
#
_cell.length_a   1.000
_cell.length_b   1.000
_cell.length_c   1.000
_cell.angle_alpha   90.00
_cell.angle_beta   90.00
_cell.angle_gamma   90.00
#
_symmetry.space_group_name_H-M   'P 1'
#
loop_
_entity.id
_entity.type
_entity.pdbx_description
1 polymer ?
#
loop_
_entity_poly.entity_id
_entity_poly.type
_entity_poly.pdbx_seq_one_letter_code
_entity_poly.pdbx_strand_id
1 'polypeptide(L)'
;MSSQAKRYRTNSTESDGIGQSREVSRLEDAEVSGDRVADPPHASQIRATGHTLNAIGTSGKASVTMVAGDYIVYPTAVQYHDKKREIHTWLKAHDTSVSYNAARKKHQAGTGSWFLDGSQFSQWKERPGSILWLYGGPGCGKTILCSSAIENVINSCKSRPSARGYAYIFFDGTMAQSDTIDYSKFTRSIIKQLSSRCGTMIPDALIEMYHACDDGDCQPSERQLERTLLRVLETFESTYILIDSLDECVEKADLLGWIQNVTSVSSGRLHLMLTSRPEPDIEHGVGSLSSVDKIQIGDETMTGDISAYLDAQLQSAVMVKWKESEKREIKQTLVDGSGGMFRWVVLQMDDVKKCFNKAELFLRLKTLPRGLDETYAKLFERSEHKEALIILLQWLVFSERPMTVEILAEVLAVDFHASAGPIYKPDMRCERPADIMHICYGLITEFQGTVKLAHFSVKEYFIKHITNEQLSHSVIAQTCLAQLLYFDGPEILDWEPPRSPSLNYIDTLFPLASYAALNWVSHLHSSGSAPVQCPLLCQLLRQLFTSPTTWNHALLSWVQIQNLIIKENDFDLRHKSNVLGDALRSFQHDRHLPLDASPLYYACFAGSVQAVQHLINNNADVDRRGREASTRPLLIASEEGHLEIARLLLDKGANVDFEGGHYGTALQAACARGHLELATLLLDKGANVDVVGGRYGTALQAACAEGHLELATLLLDKGANVDVVGEDYGTALQAACRGGHLELATLLLDKGANVNVVGGEDGTALQAACEGGHLKLTTLLLDKGADIDVVGGYYGTALQATCAEGHLELTTLLLDKGADVDAVGGSHGTALQATCAEGHLELATLLLDKGADVDVVGGYYGTALQATCAEGHLELATLLLDKGANVDVVGGDYGTALQAACAEGHREIAELLRERGAVEHL
;
A
#
# COMPACT_ATOMS: atom_id res chain seq x y z
N MET A 1 -28.55 -17.81 65.01
CA MET A 1 -27.70 -17.20 66.06
C MET A 1 -26.54 -16.54 65.32
N SER A 2 -26.51 -15.21 65.17
CA SER A 2 -25.97 -14.23 66.15
C SER A 2 -24.45 -14.41 66.41
N SER A 3 -23.59 -13.40 66.36
CA SER A 3 -23.82 -11.97 66.04
C SER A 3 -22.50 -11.19 65.86
N GLN A 4 -22.63 -10.02 65.23
CA GLN A 4 -21.69 -8.90 65.13
C GLN A 4 -20.64 -8.67 66.26
N ALA A 5 -19.44 -8.26 65.81
CA ALA A 5 -18.69 -7.04 66.21
C ALA A 5 -17.74 -6.94 67.45
N LYS A 6 -16.55 -6.39 67.13
CA LYS A 6 -15.74 -5.34 67.82
C LYS A 6 -15.10 -5.59 69.20
N ARG A 7 -13.76 -5.42 69.24
CA ARG A 7 -12.87 -4.82 70.28
C ARG A 7 -11.42 -4.87 69.73
N TYR A 8 -10.43 -3.99 70.01
CA TYR A 8 -10.21 -2.88 70.96
C TYR A 8 -9.69 -1.62 70.19
N ARG A 9 -9.95 -0.35 70.59
CA ARG A 9 -9.13 0.60 71.41
C ARG A 9 -7.64 0.75 70.97
N THR A 10 -7.00 1.92 70.95
CA THR A 10 -7.34 3.27 71.49
C THR A 10 -6.63 4.44 70.78
N ASN A 11 -7.21 5.64 70.90
CA ASN A 11 -6.64 7.03 70.98
C ASN A 11 -5.10 7.18 71.08
N SER A 12 -4.42 8.24 70.60
CA SER A 12 -4.74 9.46 69.77
C SER A 12 -3.37 10.18 69.44
N THR A 13 -3.19 11.44 68.98
CA THR A 13 -4.00 12.69 68.84
C THR A 13 -3.35 13.69 67.84
N GLU A 14 -4.08 14.77 67.52
CA GLU A 14 -3.71 16.19 67.21
C GLU A 14 -2.27 16.70 67.49
N SER A 15 -1.74 17.77 66.85
CA SER A 15 -2.21 18.73 65.81
C SER A 15 -1.05 19.65 65.31
N ASP A 16 -1.27 20.44 64.24
CA ASP A 16 -0.76 21.80 63.87
C ASP A 16 0.65 22.29 64.31
N GLY A 17 1.39 23.14 63.56
CA GLY A 17 1.17 23.80 62.27
C GLY A 17 1.88 25.18 62.18
N ILE A 18 2.27 25.63 60.96
CA ILE A 18 2.68 27.01 60.57
C ILE A 18 3.98 27.60 61.21
N GLY A 19 4.90 28.23 60.43
CA GLY A 19 5.91 29.12 61.05
C GLY A 19 7.18 29.61 60.30
N GLN A 20 7.05 30.40 59.23
CA GLN A 20 7.89 31.57 58.87
C GLN A 20 9.46 31.58 58.91
N SER A 21 10.03 31.78 57.70
CA SER A 21 10.87 32.96 57.30
C SER A 21 12.37 33.09 57.62
N ARG A 22 13.05 33.86 56.72
CA ARG A 22 14.41 34.48 56.76
C ARG A 22 15.63 33.62 56.34
N GLU A 23 16.74 34.20 55.88
CA GLU A 23 16.98 35.32 54.93
C GLU A 23 18.49 35.39 54.59
N VAL A 24 18.79 35.78 53.35
CA VAL A 24 20.08 36.19 52.72
C VAL A 24 21.27 36.60 53.62
N SER A 25 22.44 35.94 53.44
CA SER A 25 23.80 36.53 53.20
C SER A 25 24.92 35.46 53.35
N ARG A 26 26.18 35.56 52.87
CA ARG A 26 26.93 36.20 51.75
C ARG A 26 28.44 36.03 52.12
N LEU A 27 29.38 35.97 51.15
CA LEU A 27 30.87 35.99 51.35
C LEU A 27 31.45 34.67 51.96
N GLU A 28 32.73 34.28 51.85
CA GLU A 28 34.01 34.82 51.27
C GLU A 28 35.00 33.60 51.14
N ASP A 29 36.15 33.57 50.42
CA ASP A 29 36.56 33.90 49.03
C ASP A 29 37.99 33.31 48.77
N ALA A 30 38.41 32.99 47.53
CA ALA A 30 39.82 32.60 47.20
C ALA A 30 40.19 32.67 45.69
N GLU A 31 41.44 33.07 45.39
CA GLU A 31 42.02 33.25 44.03
C GLU A 31 43.06 32.16 43.62
N VAL A 32 43.74 32.41 42.48
CA VAL A 32 45.11 32.02 42.04
C VAL A 32 45.16 31.01 40.86
N SER A 33 45.86 31.25 39.74
CA SER A 33 46.35 32.49 39.07
C SER A 33 46.90 32.21 37.65
N GLY A 34 46.83 33.18 36.73
CA GLY A 34 47.62 33.22 35.47
C GLY A 34 46.84 32.88 34.19
N ASP A 35 47.05 33.53 33.04
CA ASP A 35 47.88 34.72 32.77
C ASP A 35 47.35 35.56 31.56
N ARG A 36 47.92 36.74 31.32
CA ARG A 36 47.50 37.75 30.31
C ARG A 36 48.18 37.46 28.92
N VAL A 37 47.91 38.08 27.76
CA VAL A 37 47.84 39.53 27.38
C VAL A 37 47.30 39.71 25.92
N ALA A 38 46.46 40.73 25.69
CA ALA A 38 46.20 41.55 24.46
C ALA A 38 45.60 41.02 23.12
N ASP A 39 44.75 41.87 22.54
CA ASP A 39 44.35 42.01 21.12
C ASP A 39 45.38 42.85 20.29
N PRO A 40 45.10 43.31 19.05
CA PRO A 40 44.64 42.67 17.81
C PRO A 40 45.76 42.81 16.72
N PRO A 41 45.70 43.59 15.61
CA PRO A 41 44.72 43.76 14.52
C PRO A 41 45.27 43.54 13.09
N HIS A 42 44.42 43.80 12.08
CA HIS A 42 44.69 43.98 10.63
C HIS A 42 44.93 42.74 9.73
N ALA A 43 44.71 42.78 8.40
CA ALA A 43 43.67 43.46 7.58
C ALA A 43 43.82 43.13 6.08
N SER A 44 42.69 42.87 5.38
CA SER A 44 42.55 42.94 3.90
C SER A 44 43.40 41.92 3.09
N GLN A 45 43.28 41.73 1.77
CA GLN A 45 42.54 42.37 0.66
C GLN A 45 42.36 41.30 -0.46
N ILE A 46 41.37 41.26 -1.38
CA ILE A 46 41.30 41.98 -2.68
C ILE A 46 40.04 41.48 -3.45
N ARG A 47 39.19 42.42 -3.97
CA ARG A 47 38.20 42.35 -5.10
C ARG A 47 37.11 41.24 -5.10
N ALA A 48 35.81 41.46 -5.39
CA ALA A 48 35.08 42.31 -6.36
C ALA A 48 35.22 41.82 -7.83
N THR A 49 34.21 41.80 -8.73
CA THR A 49 32.92 42.51 -8.93
C THR A 49 31.93 41.55 -9.66
N GLY A 50 30.63 41.80 -9.91
CA GLY A 50 29.70 42.90 -9.60
C GLY A 50 28.50 42.92 -10.59
N HIS A 51 27.41 43.63 -10.27
CA HIS A 51 26.15 43.77 -11.04
C HIS A 51 25.22 42.53 -11.11
N THR A 52 23.88 42.63 -10.98
CA THR A 52 23.02 43.79 -10.63
C THR A 52 21.75 43.33 -9.92
N LEU A 53 21.32 44.09 -8.89
CA LEU A 53 19.97 44.06 -8.32
C LEU A 53 19.47 45.51 -8.23
N ASN A 54 18.28 45.78 -8.77
CA ASN A 54 17.59 47.06 -8.60
C ASN A 54 16.51 46.90 -7.53
N ALA A 55 16.44 47.84 -6.58
CA ALA A 55 15.48 47.82 -5.49
C ALA A 55 14.45 48.96 -5.64
N ILE A 56 13.18 48.59 -5.72
CA ILE A 56 12.00 49.43 -5.48
C ILE A 56 10.93 48.49 -4.88
N GLY A 57 10.24 48.78 -3.78
CA GLY A 57 10.39 49.89 -2.83
C GLY A 57 9.27 49.79 -1.79
N THR A 58 9.59 49.76 -0.50
CA THR A 58 8.62 49.44 0.56
C THR A 58 7.93 50.67 1.15
N SER A 59 6.65 50.86 0.86
CA SER A 59 5.63 51.34 1.83
C SER A 59 4.25 51.50 1.17
N GLY A 60 3.20 51.14 1.91
CA GLY A 60 1.80 51.30 1.51
C GLY A 60 0.88 50.79 2.61
N LYS A 61 0.32 51.69 3.42
CA LYS A 61 -0.64 51.34 4.47
C LYS A 61 -2.02 51.09 3.87
N ALA A 62 -2.80 50.24 4.51
CA ALA A 62 -4.21 50.06 4.19
C ALA A 62 -4.99 51.37 4.40
N SER A 63 -5.97 51.62 3.52
CA SER A 63 -7.01 52.63 3.69
C SER A 63 -8.31 52.08 3.08
N VAL A 64 -9.23 51.63 3.94
CA VAL A 64 -10.53 51.08 3.50
C VAL A 64 -11.55 52.20 3.37
N THR A 65 -12.31 52.22 2.28
CA THR A 65 -13.62 52.88 2.20
C THR A 65 -14.43 52.16 1.13
N MET A 66 -15.71 51.85 1.41
CA MET A 66 -16.46 50.83 0.66
C MET A 66 -17.31 51.38 -0.49
N VAL A 67 -17.46 50.55 -1.53
CA VAL A 67 -18.73 50.33 -2.24
C VAL A 67 -18.85 48.80 -2.38
N ALA A 68 -20.01 48.23 -2.05
CA ALA A 68 -20.18 46.78 -1.93
C ALA A 68 -20.36 46.07 -3.28
N GLY A 69 -19.88 44.82 -3.33
CA GLY A 69 -19.92 43.88 -4.43
C GLY A 69 -19.03 42.70 -4.06
N ASP A 70 -19.57 41.48 -4.13
CA ASP A 70 -19.07 40.36 -3.33
C ASP A 70 -17.73 39.81 -3.82
N TYR A 71 -16.84 39.51 -2.87
CA TYR A 71 -15.55 38.90 -3.14
C TYR A 71 -15.26 37.77 -2.15
N ILE A 72 -15.19 36.55 -2.69
CA ILE A 72 -14.68 35.36 -2.02
C ILE A 72 -13.29 35.68 -1.44
N VAL A 73 -13.09 35.41 -0.14
CA VAL A 73 -11.78 35.52 0.50
C VAL A 73 -10.94 34.31 0.12
N TYR A 74 -10.37 34.33 -1.08
CA TYR A 74 -9.50 33.27 -1.57
C TYR A 74 -8.37 32.97 -0.57
N PRO A 75 -8.18 31.70 -0.16
CA PRO A 75 -7.00 31.28 0.58
C PRO A 75 -5.72 31.75 -0.11
N THR A 76 -4.72 32.13 0.67
CA THR A 76 -3.46 32.61 0.10
C THR A 76 -2.82 31.51 -0.76
N ALA A 77 -2.09 31.88 -1.81
CA ALA A 77 -1.47 30.91 -2.72
C ALA A 77 -0.54 29.90 -2.00
N VAL A 78 -0.04 30.24 -0.81
CA VAL A 78 0.71 29.34 0.07
C VAL A 78 -0.17 28.19 0.58
N GLN A 79 -1.36 28.51 1.12
CA GLN A 79 -2.29 27.52 1.68
C GLN A 79 -2.76 26.50 0.63
N TYR A 80 -3.08 26.96 -0.60
CA TYR A 80 -3.39 26.04 -1.71
C TYR A 80 -2.20 25.15 -2.10
N HIS A 81 -0.98 25.70 -2.11
CA HIS A 81 0.22 24.89 -2.38
C HIS A 81 0.49 23.84 -1.30
N ASP A 82 0.09 24.09 -0.05
CA ASP A 82 0.27 23.15 1.05
C ASP A 82 -0.81 22.06 1.07
N LYS A 83 -2.10 22.36 0.99
CA LYS A 83 -3.16 21.32 0.85
C LYS A 83 -2.97 20.48 -0.42
N LYS A 84 -2.50 21.06 -1.53
CA LYS A 84 -2.13 20.28 -2.73
C LYS A 84 -0.97 19.32 -2.48
N ARG A 85 0.00 19.70 -1.66
CA ARG A 85 1.16 18.87 -1.29
C ARG A 85 0.76 17.73 -0.35
N GLU A 86 -0.12 18.02 0.60
CA GLU A 86 -0.75 17.11 1.54
C GLU A 86 -1.48 15.98 0.80
N ILE A 87 -2.46 16.32 -0.04
CA ILE A 87 -3.21 15.36 -0.89
C ILE A 87 -2.25 14.55 -1.79
N HIS A 88 -1.27 15.21 -2.42
CA HIS A 88 -0.27 14.51 -3.26
C HIS A 88 0.68 13.59 -2.48
N THR A 89 0.80 13.77 -1.16
CA THR A 89 1.56 12.91 -0.26
C THR A 89 0.69 11.74 0.18
N TRP A 90 -0.53 12.02 0.65
CA TRP A 90 -1.55 11.04 1.03
C TRP A 90 -1.85 9.99 -0.05
N LEU A 91 -1.95 10.38 -1.33
CA LEU A 91 -2.15 9.46 -2.45
C LEU A 91 -1.12 8.32 -2.52
N LYS A 92 0.07 8.52 -1.92
CA LYS A 92 1.24 7.62 -1.88
C LYS A 92 1.61 6.98 -3.23
N ALA A 93 1.32 7.71 -4.30
CA ALA A 93 1.50 7.26 -5.67
C ALA A 93 2.98 7.11 -6.08
N HIS A 94 3.28 6.05 -6.83
CA HIS A 94 4.60 5.70 -7.33
C HIS A 94 5.23 6.78 -8.23
N ASP A 95 6.51 7.10 -8.01
CA ASP A 95 7.26 8.11 -8.77
C ASP A 95 7.90 7.55 -10.05
N THR A 96 7.16 7.65 -11.15
CA THR A 96 7.61 7.24 -12.49
C THR A 96 8.71 8.13 -13.07
N SER A 97 9.01 9.29 -12.48
CA SER A 97 10.07 10.19 -12.95
C SER A 97 11.46 9.55 -12.82
N VAL A 98 11.63 8.63 -11.87
CA VAL A 98 12.85 7.85 -11.63
C VAL A 98 13.21 7.02 -12.87
N SER A 99 12.28 6.17 -13.33
CA SER A 99 12.45 5.32 -14.52
C SER A 99 12.57 6.14 -15.81
N TYR A 100 11.76 7.19 -15.96
CA TYR A 100 11.84 8.13 -17.09
C TYR A 100 13.23 8.78 -17.23
N ASN A 101 13.80 9.26 -16.12
CA ASN A 101 15.14 9.86 -16.11
C ASN A 101 16.24 8.81 -16.29
N ALA A 102 16.06 7.57 -15.81
CA ALA A 102 16.98 6.46 -16.06
C ALA A 102 16.99 6.04 -17.55
N ALA A 103 15.83 6.05 -18.22
CA ALA A 103 15.71 5.79 -19.65
C ALA A 103 16.38 6.90 -20.48
N ARG A 104 16.10 8.19 -20.20
CA ARG A 104 16.73 9.31 -20.90
C ARG A 104 18.25 9.38 -20.74
N LYS A 105 18.78 9.01 -19.56
CA LYS A 105 20.24 8.87 -19.35
C LYS A 105 20.89 7.76 -20.21
N LYS A 106 20.11 6.81 -20.74
CA LYS A 106 20.55 5.73 -21.63
C LYS A 106 20.31 6.06 -23.12
N HIS A 107 19.67 7.18 -23.47
CA HIS A 107 19.45 7.57 -24.87
C HIS A 107 20.77 7.98 -25.53
N GLN A 108 20.98 7.49 -26.75
CA GLN A 108 22.13 7.85 -27.58
C GLN A 108 21.73 8.98 -28.54
N ALA A 109 22.42 10.12 -28.44
CA ALA A 109 22.20 11.25 -29.35
C ALA A 109 22.34 10.81 -30.81
N GLY A 110 21.33 11.16 -31.63
CA GLY A 110 21.22 10.76 -33.03
C GLY A 110 20.37 9.51 -33.29
N THR A 111 19.79 8.87 -32.27
CA THR A 111 18.91 7.68 -32.44
C THR A 111 17.43 7.99 -32.20
N GLY A 112 16.54 7.24 -32.88
CA GLY A 112 15.09 7.29 -32.70
C GLY A 112 14.33 8.36 -33.51
N SER A 113 15.02 9.11 -34.38
CA SER A 113 14.41 10.16 -35.22
C SER A 113 13.40 9.59 -36.22
N TRP A 114 13.67 8.42 -36.81
CA TRP A 114 12.76 7.71 -37.73
C TRP A 114 11.36 7.49 -37.15
N PHE A 115 11.24 7.39 -35.83
CA PHE A 115 9.98 7.25 -35.11
C PHE A 115 9.35 8.62 -34.77
N LEU A 116 10.11 9.55 -34.20
CA LEU A 116 9.61 10.85 -33.74
C LEU A 116 9.24 11.81 -34.87
N ASP A 117 9.98 11.74 -35.99
CA ASP A 117 9.70 12.47 -37.23
C ASP A 117 8.75 11.67 -38.16
N GLY A 118 8.31 10.48 -37.71
CA GLY A 118 7.44 9.57 -38.43
C GLY A 118 5.99 10.07 -38.55
N SER A 119 5.34 9.70 -39.66
CA SER A 119 3.95 10.08 -39.93
C SER A 119 2.97 9.52 -38.91
N GLN A 120 3.13 8.25 -38.49
CA GLN A 120 2.24 7.60 -37.51
C GLN A 120 2.32 8.25 -36.12
N PHE A 121 3.52 8.58 -35.63
CA PHE A 121 3.67 9.29 -34.34
C PHE A 121 3.14 10.72 -34.41
N SER A 122 3.28 11.39 -35.56
CA SER A 122 2.70 12.72 -35.79
C SER A 122 1.17 12.66 -35.82
N GLN A 123 0.58 11.69 -36.53
CA GLN A 123 -0.87 11.46 -36.56
C GLN A 123 -1.43 11.10 -35.18
N TRP A 124 -0.72 10.31 -34.38
CA TRP A 124 -1.11 10.00 -32.99
C TRP A 124 -1.13 11.23 -32.07
N LYS A 125 -0.27 12.24 -32.29
CA LYS A 125 -0.32 13.48 -31.51
C LYS A 125 -1.51 14.38 -31.86
N GLU A 126 -2.11 14.20 -33.04
CA GLU A 126 -3.06 15.14 -33.65
C GLU A 126 -4.48 14.57 -33.85
N ARG A 127 -4.65 13.26 -34.06
CA ARG A 127 -5.96 12.61 -34.23
C ARG A 127 -6.63 12.39 -32.85
N PRO A 128 -7.81 12.97 -32.58
CA PRO A 128 -8.54 12.71 -31.33
C PRO A 128 -8.78 11.22 -31.11
N GLY A 129 -8.64 10.75 -29.86
CA GLY A 129 -8.91 9.36 -29.47
C GLY A 129 -7.91 8.33 -30.01
N SER A 130 -6.76 8.74 -30.53
CA SER A 130 -5.83 7.81 -31.17
C SER A 130 -5.04 6.97 -30.17
N ILE A 131 -4.94 5.67 -30.46
CA ILE A 131 -4.10 4.73 -29.72
C ILE A 131 -2.93 4.34 -30.62
N LEU A 132 -1.70 4.32 -30.08
CA LEU A 132 -0.48 3.95 -30.79
C LEU A 132 0.24 2.83 -30.05
N TRP A 133 0.43 1.68 -30.70
CA TRP A 133 1.13 0.53 -30.13
C TRP A 133 2.48 0.32 -30.80
N LEU A 134 3.56 0.55 -30.03
CA LEU A 134 4.94 0.41 -30.44
C LEU A 134 5.51 -0.90 -29.89
N TYR A 135 5.51 -1.96 -30.70
CA TYR A 135 5.84 -3.32 -30.25
C TYR A 135 7.14 -3.85 -30.84
N GLY A 136 7.83 -4.72 -30.10
CA GLY A 136 9.09 -5.31 -30.55
C GLY A 136 9.73 -6.28 -29.56
N GLY A 137 10.77 -6.97 -30.01
CA GLY A 137 11.48 -8.01 -29.26
C GLY A 137 12.22 -7.54 -28.00
N PRO A 138 12.84 -8.46 -27.25
CA PRO A 138 13.58 -8.12 -26.04
C PRO A 138 14.80 -7.24 -26.37
N GLY A 139 14.95 -6.12 -25.67
CA GLY A 139 16.14 -5.27 -25.79
C GLY A 139 16.29 -4.52 -27.10
N CYS A 140 15.22 -4.34 -27.88
CA CYS A 140 15.20 -3.54 -29.12
C CYS A 140 15.06 -2.01 -28.90
N GLY A 141 14.92 -1.54 -27.66
CA GLY A 141 14.94 -0.10 -27.33
C GLY A 141 13.60 0.57 -27.03
N LYS A 142 12.49 -0.20 -26.89
CA LYS A 142 11.13 0.30 -26.54
C LYS A 142 11.12 1.45 -25.52
N THR A 143 11.67 1.19 -24.33
CA THR A 143 11.79 2.14 -23.21
C THR A 143 12.52 3.43 -23.55
N ILE A 144 13.53 3.36 -24.42
CA ILE A 144 14.27 4.54 -24.85
C ILE A 144 13.39 5.39 -25.78
N LEU A 145 12.76 4.77 -26.78
CA LEU A 145 11.82 5.44 -27.70
C LEU A 145 10.60 6.02 -26.96
N CYS A 146 10.07 5.31 -25.97
CA CYS A 146 9.00 5.81 -25.10
C CYS A 146 9.47 7.04 -24.31
N SER A 147 10.66 7.00 -23.71
CA SER A 147 11.22 8.16 -22.99
C SER A 147 11.41 9.39 -23.89
N SER A 148 11.77 9.20 -25.17
CA SER A 148 11.87 10.28 -26.15
C SER A 148 10.49 10.76 -26.64
N ALA A 149 9.49 9.88 -26.75
CA ALA A 149 8.10 10.25 -27.01
C ALA A 149 7.52 11.09 -25.86
N ILE A 150 7.74 10.68 -24.61
CA ILE A 150 7.37 11.43 -23.41
C ILE A 150 8.01 12.83 -23.43
N GLU A 151 9.28 12.96 -23.79
CA GLU A 151 9.94 14.27 -23.94
C GLU A 151 9.33 15.12 -25.07
N ASN A 152 8.96 14.51 -26.20
CA ASN A 152 8.26 15.19 -27.30
C ASN A 152 6.88 15.70 -26.85
N VAL A 153 6.11 14.86 -26.14
CA VAL A 153 4.80 15.18 -25.57
C VAL A 153 4.89 16.28 -24.52
N ILE A 154 5.82 16.19 -23.56
CA ILE A 154 6.12 17.24 -22.57
C ILE A 154 6.36 18.58 -23.26
N ASN A 155 7.20 18.60 -24.30
CA ASN A 155 7.54 19.83 -25.02
C ASN A 155 6.36 20.37 -25.84
N SER A 156 5.46 19.50 -26.34
CA SER A 156 4.22 19.94 -27.00
C SER A 156 3.20 20.50 -26.01
N CYS A 157 3.07 19.92 -24.80
CA CYS A 157 2.10 20.34 -23.79
C CYS A 157 2.46 21.71 -23.19
N LYS A 158 3.76 22.04 -23.06
CA LYS A 158 4.25 23.38 -22.66
C LYS A 158 3.69 24.54 -23.51
N SER A 159 3.22 24.28 -24.74
CA SER A 159 2.61 25.30 -25.59
C SER A 159 1.16 25.65 -25.22
N ARG A 160 0.43 24.75 -24.54
CA ARG A 160 -0.96 24.92 -24.10
C ARG A 160 -1.18 24.22 -22.74
N PRO A 161 -0.49 24.64 -21.65
CA PRO A 161 -0.40 23.87 -20.42
C PRO A 161 -1.77 23.63 -19.74
N SER A 162 -2.67 24.62 -19.77
CA SER A 162 -4.01 24.49 -19.19
C SER A 162 -4.99 23.64 -20.01
N ALA A 163 -4.64 23.24 -21.24
CA ALA A 163 -5.51 22.48 -22.13
C ALA A 163 -5.01 21.05 -22.38
N ARG A 164 -3.75 20.74 -22.07
CA ARG A 164 -3.10 19.46 -22.40
C ARG A 164 -2.54 18.74 -21.18
N GLY A 165 -3.26 17.72 -20.74
CA GLY A 165 -2.80 16.77 -19.73
C GLY A 165 -1.77 15.80 -20.31
N TYR A 166 -0.90 15.27 -19.47
CA TYR A 166 -0.09 14.11 -19.85
C TYR A 166 0.28 13.29 -18.60
N ALA A 167 0.46 11.99 -18.76
CA ALA A 167 0.98 11.10 -17.72
C ALA A 167 1.81 10.00 -18.36
N TYR A 168 2.72 9.41 -17.59
CA TYR A 168 3.50 8.27 -18.06
C TYR A 168 3.83 7.30 -16.94
N ILE A 169 3.99 6.03 -17.31
CA ILE A 169 4.38 4.95 -16.42
C ILE A 169 5.31 3.97 -17.12
N PHE A 170 6.17 3.34 -16.33
CA PHE A 170 7.14 2.35 -16.77
C PHE A 170 6.98 1.14 -15.86
N PHE A 171 6.50 0.02 -16.40
CA PHE A 171 6.66 -1.26 -15.72
C PHE A 171 8.12 -1.70 -15.88
N ASP A 172 8.74 -2.15 -14.79
CA ASP A 172 10.16 -2.52 -14.76
C ASP A 172 10.32 -3.87 -14.06
N GLY A 173 10.25 -4.95 -14.85
CA GLY A 173 10.38 -6.33 -14.37
C GLY A 173 11.77 -6.67 -13.83
N THR A 174 12.73 -5.73 -13.83
CA THR A 174 14.04 -5.90 -13.18
C THR A 174 14.00 -5.70 -11.66
N MET A 175 12.90 -5.18 -11.11
CA MET A 175 12.74 -4.85 -9.69
C MET A 175 12.21 -6.03 -8.85
N ALA A 176 12.35 -5.89 -7.52
CA ALA A 176 11.84 -6.82 -6.52
C ALA A 176 10.31 -6.79 -6.41
N GLN A 177 9.70 -7.80 -5.78
CA GLN A 177 8.25 -8.01 -5.84
C GLN A 177 7.43 -6.84 -5.25
N SER A 178 7.84 -6.24 -4.12
CA SER A 178 7.14 -5.07 -3.54
C SER A 178 7.06 -3.84 -4.43
N ASP A 179 8.06 -3.67 -5.29
CA ASP A 179 8.29 -2.47 -6.09
C ASP A 179 7.62 -2.57 -7.47
N THR A 180 7.03 -3.73 -7.78
CA THR A 180 6.11 -3.88 -8.89
C THR A 180 4.94 -2.90 -8.74
N ILE A 181 4.44 -2.44 -9.89
CA ILE A 181 3.34 -1.48 -9.94
C ILE A 181 2.05 -2.27 -10.15
N ASP A 182 1.29 -2.43 -9.08
CA ASP A 182 -0.10 -2.87 -9.10
C ASP A 182 -1.04 -1.79 -9.68
N TYR A 183 -2.28 -2.19 -9.95
CA TYR A 183 -3.34 -1.39 -10.53
C TYR A 183 -3.69 -0.14 -9.69
N SER A 184 -3.66 -0.27 -8.36
CA SER A 184 -3.86 0.85 -7.45
C SER A 184 -2.71 1.87 -7.57
N LYS A 185 -1.45 1.45 -7.47
CA LYS A 185 -0.24 2.28 -7.67
C LYS A 185 -0.23 2.94 -9.04
N PHE A 186 -0.62 2.21 -10.10
CA PHE A 186 -0.79 2.72 -11.46
C PHE A 186 -1.77 3.90 -11.47
N THR A 187 -3.00 3.66 -11.03
CA THR A 187 -4.10 4.64 -11.09
C THR A 187 -3.78 5.89 -10.26
N ARG A 188 -3.25 5.70 -9.04
CA ARG A 188 -2.73 6.76 -8.16
C ARG A 188 -1.66 7.61 -8.85
N SER A 189 -0.74 6.99 -9.60
CA SER A 189 0.34 7.71 -10.30
C SER A 189 -0.19 8.55 -11.46
N ILE A 190 -1.16 8.04 -12.23
CA ILE A 190 -1.81 8.83 -13.29
C ILE A 190 -2.57 10.03 -12.68
N ILE A 191 -3.34 9.83 -11.61
CA ILE A 191 -4.07 10.92 -10.92
C ILE A 191 -3.11 12.01 -10.41
N LYS A 192 -2.06 11.65 -9.65
CA LYS A 192 -1.06 12.59 -9.13
C LYS A 192 -0.34 13.35 -10.26
N GLN A 193 -0.09 12.69 -11.39
CA GLN A 193 0.48 13.32 -12.56
C GLN A 193 -0.47 14.34 -13.21
N LEU A 194 -1.73 13.98 -13.48
CA LEU A 194 -2.67 14.90 -14.13
C LEU A 194 -3.04 16.08 -13.22
N SER A 195 -3.32 15.84 -11.94
CA SER A 195 -3.59 16.89 -10.93
C SER A 195 -2.42 17.87 -10.74
N SER A 196 -1.16 17.39 -10.74
CA SER A 196 0.02 18.28 -10.69
C SER A 196 0.16 19.22 -11.89
N ARG A 197 -0.47 18.92 -13.03
CA ARG A 197 -0.45 19.74 -14.24
C ARG A 197 -1.57 20.80 -14.27
N CYS A 198 -2.53 20.73 -13.36
CA CYS A 198 -3.61 21.72 -13.20
C CYS A 198 -3.15 23.07 -12.57
N GLY A 199 -1.85 23.38 -12.60
CA GLY A 199 -1.29 24.58 -12.00
C GLY A 199 -1.48 24.63 -10.48
N THR A 200 -1.98 25.75 -9.97
CA THR A 200 -2.35 25.94 -8.56
C THR A 200 -3.66 25.25 -8.19
N MET A 201 -4.55 24.99 -9.15
CA MET A 201 -5.83 24.31 -8.88
C MET A 201 -5.60 22.84 -8.52
N ILE A 202 -6.44 22.31 -7.64
CA ILE A 202 -6.60 20.88 -7.39
C ILE A 202 -7.92 20.50 -8.08
N PRO A 203 -8.01 19.41 -8.87
CA PRO A 203 -9.28 18.99 -9.45
C PRO A 203 -10.29 18.64 -8.36
N ASP A 204 -11.53 19.07 -8.50
CA ASP A 204 -12.58 18.94 -7.46
C ASP A 204 -12.81 17.46 -7.09
N ALA A 205 -12.83 16.57 -8.09
CA ALA A 205 -12.92 15.12 -7.88
C ALA A 205 -11.81 14.51 -7.00
N LEU A 206 -10.61 15.14 -6.95
CA LEU A 206 -9.51 14.72 -6.08
C LEU A 206 -9.62 15.32 -4.68
N ILE A 207 -10.33 16.45 -4.51
CA ILE A 207 -10.72 17.00 -3.21
C ILE A 207 -11.83 16.13 -2.61
N GLU A 208 -12.88 15.84 -3.37
CA GLU A 208 -13.97 14.93 -2.97
C GLU A 208 -13.45 13.55 -2.54
N MET A 209 -12.54 12.93 -3.30
CA MET A 209 -11.94 11.64 -2.92
C MET A 209 -11.05 11.74 -1.67
N TYR A 210 -10.54 12.93 -1.33
CA TYR A 210 -9.75 13.14 -0.12
C TYR A 210 -10.63 13.21 1.14
N HIS A 211 -11.73 13.97 1.07
CA HIS A 211 -12.70 14.06 2.17
C HIS A 211 -13.44 12.73 2.37
N ALA A 212 -13.87 12.06 1.30
CA ALA A 212 -14.42 10.70 1.32
C ALA A 212 -13.38 9.59 1.61
N CYS A 213 -12.30 9.95 2.31
CA CYS A 213 -11.26 9.09 2.87
C CYS A 213 -10.75 9.67 4.21
N ASP A 214 -11.69 10.19 5.02
CA ASP A 214 -11.48 10.67 6.40
C ASP A 214 -10.44 11.81 6.49
N ASP A 215 -10.58 12.83 5.63
CA ASP A 215 -9.60 13.91 5.40
C ASP A 215 -8.14 13.42 5.30
N GLY A 216 -7.97 12.21 4.75
CA GLY A 216 -6.69 11.58 4.48
C GLY A 216 -6.21 10.52 5.48
N ASP A 217 -6.97 10.16 6.52
CA ASP A 217 -6.54 9.13 7.48
C ASP A 217 -6.62 7.71 6.91
N CYS A 218 -7.58 7.42 6.01
CA CYS A 218 -7.65 6.16 5.26
C CYS A 218 -7.12 6.29 3.82
N GLN A 219 -7.38 5.28 2.97
CA GLN A 219 -6.85 5.21 1.60
C GLN A 219 -7.96 4.83 0.60
N PRO A 220 -7.99 5.44 -0.59
CA PRO A 220 -9.09 5.25 -1.53
C PRO A 220 -9.06 3.85 -2.15
N SER A 221 -10.25 3.25 -2.19
CA SER A 221 -10.55 2.04 -2.94
C SER A 221 -10.30 2.22 -4.44
N GLU A 222 -10.15 1.11 -5.17
CA GLU A 222 -9.92 1.14 -6.61
C GLU A 222 -11.09 1.79 -7.36
N ARG A 223 -12.32 1.60 -6.89
CA ARG A 223 -13.54 2.23 -7.44
C ARG A 223 -13.56 3.76 -7.23
N GLN A 224 -13.07 4.25 -6.10
CA GLN A 224 -12.88 5.70 -5.87
C GLN A 224 -11.78 6.26 -6.77
N LEU A 225 -10.66 5.54 -6.92
CA LEU A 225 -9.54 5.91 -7.80
C LEU A 225 -9.98 5.98 -9.27
N GLU A 226 -10.73 4.99 -9.78
CA GLU A 226 -11.26 5.00 -11.15
C GLU A 226 -12.19 6.20 -11.41
N ARG A 227 -13.21 6.38 -10.56
CA ARG A 227 -14.17 7.50 -10.66
C ARG A 227 -13.45 8.85 -10.67
N THR A 228 -12.42 8.99 -9.84
CA THR A 228 -11.60 10.20 -9.75
C THR A 228 -10.73 10.40 -10.99
N LEU A 229 -10.07 9.34 -11.48
CA LEU A 229 -9.25 9.43 -12.69
C LEU A 229 -10.08 9.82 -13.91
N LEU A 230 -11.29 9.26 -14.09
CA LEU A 230 -12.17 9.63 -15.19
C LEU A 230 -12.51 11.13 -15.17
N ARG A 231 -12.88 11.69 -14.02
CA ARG A 231 -13.18 13.14 -13.89
C ARG A 231 -11.93 14.02 -14.04
N VAL A 232 -10.77 13.56 -13.57
CA VAL A 232 -9.47 14.23 -13.77
C VAL A 232 -9.01 14.20 -15.25
N LEU A 233 -9.51 13.28 -16.08
CA LEU A 233 -9.30 13.32 -17.52
C LEU A 233 -10.16 14.38 -18.22
N GLU A 234 -11.29 14.78 -17.65
CA GLU A 234 -12.21 15.77 -18.22
C GLU A 234 -11.72 17.22 -18.08
N THR A 235 -10.78 17.49 -17.17
CA THR A 235 -10.20 18.84 -16.98
C THR A 235 -9.27 19.28 -18.11
N PHE A 236 -9.12 18.50 -19.19
CA PHE A 236 -8.23 18.78 -20.32
C PHE A 236 -8.93 18.59 -21.68
N GLU A 237 -8.60 19.43 -22.66
CA GLU A 237 -9.04 19.25 -24.06
C GLU A 237 -8.43 17.98 -24.69
N SER A 238 -7.21 17.63 -24.27
CA SER A 238 -6.51 16.43 -24.72
C SER A 238 -5.56 15.94 -23.63
N THR A 239 -5.56 14.64 -23.35
CA THR A 239 -4.63 14.01 -22.40
C THR A 239 -3.79 12.94 -23.08
N TYR A 240 -2.47 12.98 -22.89
CA TYR A 240 -1.53 12.00 -23.45
C TYR A 240 -1.04 11.04 -22.35
N ILE A 241 -1.43 9.76 -22.40
CA ILE A 241 -0.93 8.72 -21.49
C ILE A 241 0.06 7.82 -22.24
N LEU A 242 1.23 7.60 -21.66
CA LEU A 242 2.28 6.76 -22.24
C LEU A 242 2.66 5.63 -21.25
N ILE A 243 2.41 4.39 -21.65
CA ILE A 243 2.65 3.18 -20.85
C ILE A 243 3.79 2.40 -21.51
N ASP A 244 4.92 2.29 -20.82
CA ASP A 244 6.08 1.51 -21.27
C ASP A 244 6.09 0.09 -20.67
N SER A 245 6.48 -0.88 -21.49
CA SER A 245 6.66 -2.30 -21.13
C SER A 245 5.40 -2.94 -20.53
N LEU A 246 4.27 -2.91 -21.26
CA LEU A 246 3.04 -3.62 -20.86
C LEU A 246 3.23 -5.16 -20.76
N ASP A 247 4.28 -5.73 -21.37
CA ASP A 247 4.74 -7.11 -21.14
C ASP A 247 5.38 -7.36 -19.77
N GLU A 248 5.74 -6.32 -19.03
CA GLU A 248 6.36 -6.39 -17.70
C GLU A 248 5.37 -6.00 -16.56
N CYS A 249 4.08 -5.84 -16.90
CA CYS A 249 2.99 -5.61 -15.94
C CYS A 249 2.50 -6.94 -15.33
N VAL A 250 2.26 -6.97 -14.01
CA VAL A 250 1.76 -8.16 -13.30
C VAL A 250 0.25 -8.33 -13.54
N GLU A 251 -0.53 -7.30 -13.24
CA GLU A 251 -2.00 -7.24 -13.39
C GLU A 251 -2.39 -6.80 -14.82
N LYS A 252 -1.80 -7.49 -15.80
CA LYS A 252 -1.92 -7.16 -17.23
C LYS A 252 -3.37 -7.23 -17.72
N ALA A 253 -4.17 -8.16 -17.19
CA ALA A 253 -5.58 -8.34 -17.58
C ALA A 253 -6.43 -7.13 -17.17
N ASP A 254 -6.28 -6.69 -15.94
CA ASP A 254 -7.02 -5.60 -15.31
C ASP A 254 -6.65 -4.26 -15.95
N LEU A 255 -5.36 -4.04 -16.20
CA LEU A 255 -4.88 -2.89 -16.96
C LEU A 255 -5.37 -2.88 -18.42
N LEU A 256 -5.49 -4.03 -19.09
CA LEU A 256 -6.10 -4.11 -20.42
C LEU A 256 -7.61 -3.81 -20.38
N GLY A 257 -8.32 -4.28 -19.35
CA GLY A 257 -9.72 -3.92 -19.09
C GLY A 257 -9.90 -2.42 -18.83
N TRP A 258 -9.03 -1.80 -18.04
CA TRP A 258 -9.00 -0.35 -17.84
C TRP A 258 -8.74 0.40 -19.15
N ILE A 259 -7.79 -0.05 -19.98
CA ILE A 259 -7.52 0.55 -21.31
C ILE A 259 -8.79 0.50 -22.18
N GLN A 260 -9.52 -0.62 -22.21
CA GLN A 260 -10.80 -0.73 -22.93
C GLN A 260 -11.85 0.23 -22.38
N ASN A 261 -12.04 0.26 -21.05
CA ASN A 261 -13.02 1.13 -20.38
C ASN A 261 -12.71 2.62 -20.65
N VAL A 262 -11.52 3.09 -20.27
CA VAL A 262 -11.12 4.50 -20.34
C VAL A 262 -11.14 5.05 -21.77
N THR A 263 -10.74 4.25 -22.77
CA THR A 263 -10.77 4.68 -24.19
C THR A 263 -12.18 4.78 -24.74
N SER A 264 -13.13 3.98 -24.24
CA SER A 264 -14.55 4.07 -24.63
C SER A 264 -15.24 5.32 -24.08
N VAL A 265 -14.98 5.71 -22.83
CA VAL A 265 -15.64 6.85 -22.17
C VAL A 265 -15.00 8.21 -22.45
N SER A 266 -13.68 8.24 -22.72
CA SER A 266 -12.91 9.50 -22.85
C SER A 266 -13.28 10.38 -24.07
N SER A 267 -14.27 9.99 -24.88
CA SER A 267 -14.90 10.84 -25.91
C SER A 267 -13.92 11.52 -26.87
N GLY A 268 -12.83 10.83 -27.22
CA GLY A 268 -11.76 11.34 -28.10
C GLY A 268 -10.73 12.27 -27.45
N ARG A 269 -10.84 12.59 -26.15
CA ARG A 269 -9.85 13.43 -25.43
C ARG A 269 -8.54 12.69 -25.12
N LEU A 270 -8.58 11.36 -24.99
CA LEU A 270 -7.43 10.54 -24.60
C LEU A 270 -6.60 10.09 -25.82
N HIS A 271 -5.30 10.40 -25.80
CA HIS A 271 -4.28 9.83 -26.69
C HIS A 271 -3.45 8.84 -25.88
N LEU A 272 -3.44 7.57 -26.28
CA LEU A 272 -2.74 6.51 -25.54
C LEU A 272 -1.58 5.97 -26.38
N MET A 273 -0.37 5.95 -25.83
CA MET A 273 0.77 5.23 -26.41
C MET A 273 1.14 4.05 -25.50
N LEU A 274 1.25 2.87 -26.09
CA LEU A 274 1.64 1.62 -25.43
C LEU A 274 2.95 1.12 -26.04
N THR A 275 3.91 0.68 -25.22
CA THR A 275 5.00 -0.18 -25.71
C THR A 275 4.90 -1.57 -25.12
N SER A 276 5.16 -2.60 -25.94
CA SER A 276 5.22 -3.97 -25.41
C SER A 276 5.95 -4.98 -26.31
N ARG A 277 5.98 -6.26 -25.92
CA ARG A 277 6.11 -7.39 -26.85
C ARG A 277 4.78 -7.70 -27.55
N PRO A 278 4.81 -8.30 -28.75
CA PRO A 278 3.64 -8.96 -29.33
C PRO A 278 3.39 -10.31 -28.63
N GLU A 279 2.90 -10.25 -27.40
CA GLU A 279 2.42 -11.44 -26.67
C GLU A 279 0.94 -11.68 -27.00
N PRO A 280 0.46 -12.94 -27.06
CA PRO A 280 -0.88 -13.24 -27.60
C PRO A 280 -2.03 -12.58 -26.82
N ASP A 281 -1.85 -12.37 -25.52
CA ASP A 281 -2.78 -11.68 -24.64
C ASP A 281 -2.83 -10.17 -24.93
N ILE A 282 -1.69 -9.52 -25.12
CA ILE A 282 -1.59 -8.11 -25.53
C ILE A 282 -2.08 -7.93 -26.97
N GLU A 283 -1.74 -8.85 -27.89
CA GLU A 283 -2.23 -8.83 -29.27
C GLU A 283 -3.77 -8.92 -29.35
N HIS A 284 -4.37 -9.73 -28.48
CA HIS A 284 -5.82 -9.84 -28.37
C HIS A 284 -6.44 -8.61 -27.70
N GLY A 285 -5.94 -8.22 -26.53
CA GLY A 285 -6.44 -7.06 -25.76
C GLY A 285 -6.32 -5.76 -26.54
N VAL A 286 -5.13 -5.41 -27.04
CA VAL A 286 -4.91 -4.22 -27.88
C VAL A 286 -5.59 -4.39 -29.25
N GLY A 287 -5.73 -5.61 -29.77
CA GLY A 287 -6.46 -5.90 -31.00
C GLY A 287 -7.97 -5.69 -30.92
N SER A 288 -8.55 -5.69 -29.72
CA SER A 288 -9.98 -5.41 -29.49
C SER A 288 -10.33 -3.91 -29.54
N LEU A 289 -9.33 -3.04 -29.39
CA LEU A 289 -9.51 -1.59 -29.30
C LEU A 289 -9.75 -0.96 -30.68
N SER A 290 -10.68 0.00 -30.75
CA SER A 290 -10.92 0.75 -31.97
C SER A 290 -9.76 1.71 -32.30
N SER A 291 -9.40 1.82 -33.58
CA SER A 291 -8.50 2.87 -34.11
C SER A 291 -7.06 2.87 -33.53
N VAL A 292 -6.50 1.68 -33.28
CA VAL A 292 -5.07 1.49 -32.92
C VAL A 292 -4.18 1.55 -34.17
N ASP A 293 -3.24 2.48 -34.19
CA ASP A 293 -2.09 2.43 -35.09
C ASP A 293 -0.99 1.53 -34.50
N LYS A 294 -0.36 0.73 -35.35
CA LYS A 294 0.67 -0.24 -34.94
C LYS A 294 2.02 0.10 -35.59
N ILE A 295 3.10 0.10 -34.80
CA ILE A 295 4.49 0.25 -35.25
C ILE A 295 5.30 -0.93 -34.72
N GLN A 296 5.87 -1.72 -35.62
CA GLN A 296 6.80 -2.78 -35.26
C GLN A 296 8.24 -2.26 -35.26
N ILE A 297 8.94 -2.40 -34.13
CA ILE A 297 10.39 -2.28 -34.06
C ILE A 297 10.99 -3.58 -34.60
N GLY A 298 11.66 -3.48 -35.74
CA GLY A 298 12.33 -4.61 -36.40
C GLY A 298 13.70 -4.23 -36.96
N ASP A 299 14.47 -5.23 -37.38
CA ASP A 299 15.88 -5.14 -37.77
C ASP A 299 16.17 -3.98 -38.75
N GLU A 300 15.33 -3.79 -39.78
CA GLU A 300 15.48 -2.72 -40.77
C GLU A 300 15.38 -1.32 -40.13
N THR A 301 14.44 -1.12 -39.20
CA THR A 301 14.29 0.16 -38.46
C THR A 301 15.45 0.41 -37.50
N MET A 302 15.94 -0.66 -36.84
CA MET A 302 17.00 -0.57 -35.82
C MET A 302 18.41 -0.50 -36.40
N THR A 303 18.63 -0.97 -37.62
CA THR A 303 19.94 -0.96 -38.29
C THR A 303 20.56 0.44 -38.32
N GLY A 304 19.76 1.48 -38.55
CA GLY A 304 20.22 2.87 -38.55
C GLY A 304 20.68 3.35 -37.17
N ASP A 305 19.84 3.17 -36.15
CA ASP A 305 20.13 3.61 -34.78
C ASP A 305 21.31 2.81 -34.17
N ILE A 306 21.37 1.49 -34.42
CA ILE A 306 22.47 0.60 -33.98
C ILE A 306 23.79 1.02 -34.64
N SER A 307 23.77 1.35 -35.93
CA SER A 307 24.91 1.86 -36.68
C SER A 307 25.44 3.17 -36.07
N ALA A 308 24.56 4.11 -35.70
CA ALA A 308 24.93 5.37 -35.06
C ALA A 308 25.50 5.20 -33.65
N TYR A 309 24.91 4.29 -32.84
CA TYR A 309 25.47 3.91 -31.54
C TYR A 309 26.87 3.31 -31.66
N LEU A 310 27.09 2.39 -32.62
CA LEU A 310 28.40 1.78 -32.84
C LEU A 310 29.46 2.80 -33.26
N ASP A 311 29.12 3.78 -34.11
CA ASP A 311 30.06 4.86 -34.46
C ASP A 311 30.51 5.66 -33.23
N ALA A 312 29.58 6.03 -32.34
CA ALA A 312 29.90 6.73 -31.10
C ALA A 312 30.80 5.88 -30.18
N GLN A 313 30.51 4.58 -30.03
CA GLN A 313 31.34 3.67 -29.22
C GLN A 313 32.74 3.46 -29.84
N LEU A 314 32.87 3.38 -31.17
CA LEU A 314 34.14 3.20 -31.89
C LEU A 314 35.04 4.45 -31.90
N GLN A 315 34.49 5.61 -31.54
CA GLN A 315 35.24 6.85 -31.28
C GLN A 315 35.74 6.98 -29.84
N SER A 316 35.33 6.09 -28.92
CA SER A 316 35.77 6.14 -27.52
C SER A 316 37.28 5.91 -27.35
N ALA A 317 37.86 6.47 -26.29
CA ALA A 317 39.31 6.39 -26.04
C ALA A 317 39.87 4.95 -25.99
N VAL A 318 39.06 3.99 -25.51
CA VAL A 318 39.42 2.57 -25.44
C VAL A 318 39.57 1.94 -26.83
N MET A 319 38.90 2.49 -27.86
CA MET A 319 38.91 2.02 -29.24
C MET A 319 39.99 2.64 -30.13
N VAL A 320 40.80 3.58 -29.60
CA VAL A 320 41.95 4.17 -30.31
C VAL A 320 43.05 3.13 -30.62
N LYS A 321 43.08 1.99 -29.89
CA LYS A 321 44.00 0.86 -30.15
C LYS A 321 43.74 0.12 -31.49
N TRP A 322 42.58 0.32 -32.12
CA TRP A 322 42.19 -0.35 -33.37
C TRP A 322 42.27 0.60 -34.57
N LYS A 323 42.70 0.09 -35.73
CA LYS A 323 42.69 0.87 -36.98
C LYS A 323 41.27 0.92 -37.56
N GLU A 324 41.02 1.88 -38.45
CA GLU A 324 39.73 2.03 -39.15
C GLU A 324 39.33 0.79 -39.99
N SER A 325 40.28 -0.08 -40.36
CA SER A 325 39.99 -1.42 -40.91
C SER A 325 39.28 -2.31 -39.88
N GLU A 326 39.85 -2.44 -38.68
CA GLU A 326 39.27 -3.26 -37.61
C GLU A 326 37.99 -2.66 -37.05
N LYS A 327 37.90 -1.34 -36.90
CA LYS A 327 36.66 -0.66 -36.47
C LYS A 327 35.51 -0.90 -37.43
N ARG A 328 35.76 -0.88 -38.75
CA ARG A 328 34.75 -1.20 -39.76
C ARG A 328 34.29 -2.66 -39.67
N GLU A 329 35.21 -3.59 -39.43
CA GLU A 329 34.89 -5.02 -39.28
C GLU A 329 34.09 -5.29 -38.00
N ILE A 330 34.44 -4.64 -36.87
CA ILE A 330 33.63 -4.63 -35.64
C ILE A 330 32.22 -4.10 -35.96
N LYS A 331 32.11 -2.93 -36.59
CA LYS A 331 30.82 -2.31 -36.90
C LYS A 331 29.95 -3.22 -37.77
N GLN A 332 30.48 -3.70 -38.89
CA GLN A 332 29.75 -4.54 -39.83
C GLN A 332 29.25 -5.81 -39.16
N THR A 333 30.13 -6.54 -38.47
CA THR A 333 29.78 -7.80 -37.80
C THR A 333 28.74 -7.61 -36.69
N LEU A 334 28.82 -6.51 -35.93
CA LEU A 334 27.86 -6.21 -34.85
C LEU A 334 26.53 -5.64 -35.37
N VAL A 335 26.48 -4.99 -36.54
CA VAL A 335 25.22 -4.65 -37.20
C VAL A 335 24.55 -5.90 -37.75
N ASP A 336 25.27 -6.67 -38.58
CA ASP A 336 24.74 -7.85 -39.27
C ASP A 336 24.29 -8.97 -38.30
N GLY A 337 24.98 -9.09 -37.16
CA GLY A 337 24.63 -10.04 -36.10
C GLY A 337 23.59 -9.57 -35.09
N SER A 338 23.11 -8.32 -35.19
CA SER A 338 22.30 -7.70 -34.12
C SER A 338 20.90 -8.25 -33.95
N GLY A 339 20.21 -8.66 -35.02
CA GLY A 339 18.79 -9.02 -34.99
C GLY A 339 17.90 -7.93 -34.36
N GLY A 340 18.23 -6.65 -34.60
CA GLY A 340 17.57 -5.50 -33.97
C GLY A 340 17.79 -5.33 -32.45
N MET A 341 18.52 -6.24 -31.79
CA MET A 341 18.70 -6.25 -30.33
C MET A 341 19.83 -5.32 -29.87
N PHE A 342 19.50 -4.06 -29.58
CA PHE A 342 20.41 -3.12 -28.91
C PHE A 342 21.11 -3.70 -27.69
N ARG A 343 20.39 -4.42 -26.81
CA ARG A 343 20.98 -5.03 -25.60
C ARG A 343 22.06 -6.07 -25.93
N TRP A 344 21.93 -6.80 -27.04
CA TRP A 344 22.96 -7.72 -27.52
C TRP A 344 24.20 -6.96 -28.00
N VAL A 345 24.01 -5.92 -28.80
CA VAL A 345 25.11 -5.09 -29.35
C VAL A 345 25.93 -4.45 -28.23
N VAL A 346 25.27 -3.93 -27.18
CA VAL A 346 25.94 -3.40 -25.98
C VAL A 346 26.84 -4.45 -25.33
N LEU A 347 26.32 -5.65 -25.06
CA LEU A 347 27.06 -6.73 -24.40
C LEU A 347 28.24 -7.23 -25.24
N GLN A 348 28.08 -7.39 -26.57
CA GLN A 348 29.20 -7.77 -27.43
C GLN A 348 30.26 -6.66 -27.52
N MET A 349 29.84 -5.40 -27.56
CA MET A 349 30.75 -4.26 -27.64
C MET A 349 31.60 -4.11 -26.37
N ASP A 350 31.04 -4.42 -25.19
CA ASP A 350 31.81 -4.41 -23.93
C ASP A 350 32.82 -5.56 -23.84
N ASP A 351 32.56 -6.71 -24.45
CA ASP A 351 33.58 -7.76 -24.62
C ASP A 351 34.63 -7.40 -25.69
N VAL A 352 34.26 -6.72 -26.79
CA VAL A 352 35.19 -6.18 -27.79
C VAL A 352 36.09 -5.08 -27.21
N LYS A 353 35.60 -4.28 -26.25
CA LYS A 353 36.41 -3.28 -25.51
C LYS A 353 37.58 -3.94 -24.77
N LYS A 354 37.38 -5.13 -24.19
CA LYS A 354 38.39 -5.86 -23.41
C LYS A 354 39.55 -6.40 -24.26
N CYS A 355 39.28 -6.85 -25.48
CA CYS A 355 40.26 -7.58 -26.29
C CYS A 355 41.62 -6.86 -26.39
N PHE A 356 42.68 -7.56 -26.01
CA PHE A 356 44.02 -6.99 -25.89
C PHE A 356 44.78 -6.97 -27.22
N ASN A 357 44.51 -7.93 -28.10
CA ASN A 357 45.23 -8.11 -29.36
C ASN A 357 44.29 -8.50 -30.52
N LYS A 358 44.80 -8.41 -31.76
CA LYS A 358 44.00 -8.68 -32.97
C LYS A 358 43.52 -10.11 -33.10
N ALA A 359 44.30 -11.12 -32.69
CA ALA A 359 43.88 -12.51 -32.81
C ALA A 359 42.69 -12.80 -31.89
N GLU A 360 42.69 -12.24 -30.69
CA GLU A 360 41.56 -12.28 -29.76
C GLU A 360 40.33 -11.55 -30.34
N LEU A 361 40.52 -10.36 -30.94
CA LEU A 361 39.44 -9.61 -31.58
C LEU A 361 38.79 -10.40 -32.74
N PHE A 362 39.57 -10.96 -33.65
CA PHE A 362 39.02 -11.74 -34.77
C PHE A 362 38.37 -13.05 -34.30
N LEU A 363 38.94 -13.71 -33.28
CA LEU A 363 38.30 -14.87 -32.64
C LEU A 363 36.97 -14.48 -32.00
N ARG A 364 36.91 -13.32 -31.33
CA ARG A 364 35.70 -12.76 -30.71
C ARG A 364 34.61 -12.52 -31.74
N LEU A 365 34.90 -11.77 -32.81
CA LEU A 365 33.94 -11.46 -33.88
C LEU A 365 33.45 -12.74 -34.61
N LYS A 366 34.30 -13.77 -34.69
CA LYS A 366 33.93 -15.07 -35.29
C LYS A 366 33.11 -15.99 -34.36
N THR A 367 33.05 -15.72 -33.05
CA THR A 367 32.39 -16.60 -32.04
C THR A 367 31.24 -15.93 -31.28
N LEU A 368 30.71 -14.84 -31.84
CA LEU A 368 29.59 -14.09 -31.30
C LEU A 368 28.35 -15.00 -31.09
N PRO A 369 27.60 -14.83 -30.00
CA PRO A 369 26.34 -15.54 -29.75
C PRO A 369 25.22 -15.05 -30.67
N ARG A 370 24.28 -15.92 -31.04
CA ARG A 370 23.16 -15.63 -31.96
C ARG A 370 22.05 -14.74 -31.38
N GLY A 371 22.10 -14.44 -30.08
CA GLY A 371 21.08 -13.66 -29.38
C GLY A 371 21.34 -13.61 -27.89
N LEU A 372 20.35 -13.12 -27.12
CA LEU A 372 20.50 -12.89 -25.68
C LEU A 372 20.69 -14.19 -24.88
N ASP A 373 19.88 -15.24 -25.11
CA ASP A 373 20.03 -16.53 -24.40
C ASP A 373 21.45 -17.11 -24.51
N GLU A 374 22.03 -17.17 -25.71
CA GLU A 374 23.41 -17.66 -25.90
C GLU A 374 24.47 -16.68 -25.35
N THR A 375 24.13 -15.38 -25.24
CA THR A 375 25.00 -14.40 -24.57
C THR A 375 25.05 -14.68 -23.06
N TYR A 376 23.89 -14.93 -22.44
CA TYR A 376 23.81 -15.24 -21.02
C TYR A 376 24.42 -16.60 -20.70
N ALA A 377 24.16 -17.63 -21.50
CA ALA A 377 24.83 -18.94 -21.38
C ALA A 377 26.36 -18.78 -21.34
N LYS A 378 26.95 -18.04 -22.29
CA LYS A 378 28.40 -17.77 -22.32
C LYS A 378 28.90 -16.92 -21.14
N LEU A 379 28.05 -16.15 -20.46
CA LEU A 379 28.43 -15.42 -19.24
C LEU A 379 28.42 -16.36 -18.01
N PHE A 380 27.37 -17.17 -17.83
CA PHE A 380 27.31 -18.20 -16.79
C PHE A 380 28.42 -19.25 -16.94
N GLU A 381 28.74 -19.68 -18.17
CA GLU A 381 29.82 -20.62 -18.47
C GLU A 381 31.19 -20.12 -18.01
N ARG A 382 31.45 -18.81 -18.13
CA ARG A 382 32.73 -18.15 -17.83
C ARG A 382 32.89 -17.73 -16.37
N SER A 383 31.81 -17.62 -15.60
CA SER A 383 31.92 -17.25 -14.19
C SER A 383 32.68 -18.32 -13.42
N GLU A 384 33.69 -17.92 -12.65
CA GLU A 384 34.40 -18.80 -11.70
C GLU A 384 33.57 -19.02 -10.42
N HIS A 385 32.57 -18.17 -10.17
CA HIS A 385 31.71 -18.16 -8.98
C HIS A 385 30.24 -18.51 -9.33
N LYS A 386 30.02 -19.65 -10.01
CA LYS A 386 28.71 -19.99 -10.60
C LYS A 386 27.59 -20.14 -9.57
N GLU A 387 27.87 -20.76 -8.43
CA GLU A 387 26.87 -20.97 -7.37
C GLU A 387 26.46 -19.64 -6.73
N ALA A 388 27.43 -18.79 -6.36
CA ALA A 388 27.18 -17.43 -5.87
C ALA A 388 26.40 -16.59 -6.88
N LEU A 389 26.74 -16.66 -8.17
CA LEU A 389 26.00 -15.98 -9.24
C LEU A 389 24.54 -16.44 -9.33
N ILE A 390 24.26 -17.73 -9.16
CA ILE A 390 22.88 -18.25 -9.14
C ILE A 390 22.15 -17.71 -7.91
N ILE A 391 22.72 -17.86 -6.71
CA ILE A 391 22.10 -17.42 -5.45
C ILE A 391 21.77 -15.91 -5.49
N LEU A 392 22.72 -15.07 -5.91
CA LEU A 392 22.51 -13.62 -6.05
C LEU A 392 21.35 -13.27 -7.01
N LEU A 393 21.19 -14.04 -8.10
CA LEU A 393 20.11 -13.83 -9.05
C LEU A 393 18.77 -14.40 -8.58
N GLN A 394 18.73 -15.47 -7.77
CA GLN A 394 17.50 -15.91 -7.09
C GLN A 394 16.98 -14.81 -6.17
N TRP A 395 17.87 -14.26 -5.34
CA TRP A 395 17.57 -13.15 -4.45
C TRP A 395 17.10 -11.90 -5.21
N LEU A 396 17.75 -11.51 -6.30
CA LEU A 396 17.33 -10.36 -7.10
C LEU A 396 16.01 -10.55 -7.89
N VAL A 397 15.59 -11.79 -8.15
CA VAL A 397 14.38 -12.10 -8.93
C VAL A 397 13.14 -12.28 -8.06
N PHE A 398 13.29 -12.86 -6.87
CA PHE A 398 12.22 -13.43 -6.03
C PHE A 398 12.16 -12.87 -4.58
N SER A 399 12.82 -11.73 -4.30
CA SER A 399 12.73 -11.09 -2.97
C SER A 399 11.53 -10.16 -2.81
N GLU A 400 11.02 -10.10 -1.58
CA GLU A 400 9.90 -9.27 -1.11
C GLU A 400 10.23 -7.76 -1.01
N ARG A 401 11.51 -7.39 -1.15
CA ARG A 401 11.95 -5.97 -1.16
C ARG A 401 13.23 -5.79 -1.99
N PRO A 402 13.54 -4.56 -2.45
CA PRO A 402 14.82 -4.26 -3.10
C PRO A 402 16.01 -4.64 -2.23
N MET A 403 17.02 -5.24 -2.85
CA MET A 403 18.23 -5.67 -2.17
C MET A 403 19.32 -4.62 -2.26
N THR A 404 20.09 -4.41 -1.20
CA THR A 404 21.31 -3.59 -1.24
C THR A 404 22.54 -4.47 -1.50
N VAL A 405 23.68 -3.84 -1.75
CA VAL A 405 24.97 -4.53 -1.95
C VAL A 405 25.38 -5.32 -0.70
N GLU A 406 25.09 -4.77 0.48
CA GLU A 406 25.42 -5.34 1.79
C GLU A 406 24.59 -6.60 2.07
N ILE A 407 23.28 -6.57 1.82
CA ILE A 407 22.41 -7.75 2.03
C ILE A 407 22.80 -8.89 1.08
N LEU A 408 23.12 -8.56 -0.18
CA LEU A 408 23.55 -9.56 -1.17
C LEU A 408 24.93 -10.16 -0.85
N ALA A 409 25.85 -9.39 -0.27
CA ALA A 409 27.12 -9.90 0.23
C ALA A 409 26.93 -10.81 1.46
N GLU A 410 25.99 -10.48 2.35
CA GLU A 410 25.63 -11.27 3.52
C GLU A 410 24.97 -12.62 3.13
N VAL A 411 24.14 -12.62 2.09
CA VAL A 411 23.53 -13.84 1.52
C VAL A 411 24.57 -14.88 1.08
N LEU A 412 25.75 -14.45 0.63
CA LEU A 412 26.85 -15.35 0.24
C LEU A 412 27.62 -15.96 1.42
N ALA A 413 27.37 -15.52 2.65
CA ALA A 413 27.96 -16.10 3.86
C ALA A 413 27.29 -17.42 4.30
N VAL A 414 26.30 -17.94 3.57
CA VAL A 414 25.66 -19.24 3.83
C VAL A 414 26.32 -20.36 3.05
N ASP A 415 26.91 -21.32 3.76
CA ASP A 415 27.48 -22.55 3.21
C ASP A 415 26.39 -23.62 3.01
N PHE A 416 25.99 -23.81 1.75
CA PHE A 416 25.03 -24.83 1.34
C PHE A 416 25.62 -26.26 1.25
N HIS A 417 26.95 -26.41 1.33
CA HIS A 417 27.63 -27.72 1.20
C HIS A 417 27.92 -28.39 2.55
N ALA A 418 27.59 -27.72 3.66
CA ALA A 418 27.80 -28.28 5.00
C ALA A 418 26.94 -29.54 5.24
N SER A 419 27.53 -30.55 5.89
CA SER A 419 26.93 -31.88 6.05
C SER A 419 25.69 -31.95 6.93
N ALA A 420 25.35 -30.86 7.62
CA ALA A 420 24.14 -30.69 8.42
C ALA A 420 23.11 -29.76 7.73
N GLY A 421 23.24 -29.47 6.43
CA GLY A 421 22.43 -28.50 5.71
C GLY A 421 22.99 -27.08 5.76
N PRO A 422 22.29 -26.09 5.19
CA PRO A 422 22.81 -24.73 5.03
C PRO A 422 23.15 -24.06 6.36
N ILE A 423 24.40 -23.61 6.52
CA ILE A 423 24.89 -22.95 7.75
C ILE A 423 25.45 -21.58 7.39
N TYR A 424 24.97 -20.54 8.07
CA TYR A 424 25.52 -19.19 8.00
C TYR A 424 26.88 -19.12 8.73
N LYS A 425 27.88 -18.46 8.10
CA LYS A 425 29.26 -18.37 8.57
C LYS A 425 29.82 -16.96 8.33
N PRO A 426 30.06 -16.12 9.36
CA PRO A 426 30.61 -14.78 9.18
C PRO A 426 31.92 -14.75 8.37
N ASP A 427 32.78 -15.75 8.54
CA ASP A 427 34.06 -15.91 7.84
C ASP A 427 33.93 -16.10 6.31
N MET A 428 32.71 -16.33 5.79
CA MET A 428 32.42 -16.42 4.35
C MET A 428 31.84 -15.13 3.75
N ARG A 429 31.70 -14.05 4.54
CA ARG A 429 31.31 -12.72 4.05
C ARG A 429 32.28 -12.21 2.97
N CYS A 430 31.76 -11.46 2.00
CA CYS A 430 32.62 -10.74 1.06
C CYS A 430 33.35 -9.58 1.78
N GLU A 431 34.68 -9.71 1.92
CA GLU A 431 35.63 -8.68 2.43
C GLU A 431 35.35 -7.26 1.93
N ARG A 432 34.83 -7.14 0.70
CA ARG A 432 34.25 -5.90 0.18
C ARG A 432 32.90 -6.25 -0.47
N PRO A 433 31.75 -5.83 0.09
CA PRO A 433 30.43 -6.12 -0.47
C PRO A 433 30.28 -5.75 -1.96
N ALA A 434 30.91 -4.65 -2.40
CA ALA A 434 30.89 -4.21 -3.80
C ALA A 434 31.42 -5.24 -4.82
N ASP A 435 32.20 -6.24 -4.40
CA ASP A 435 32.75 -7.25 -5.32
C ASP A 435 31.68 -8.21 -5.88
N ILE A 436 30.45 -8.25 -5.33
CA ILE A 436 29.32 -8.94 -5.98
C ILE A 436 29.01 -8.38 -7.38
N MET A 437 29.29 -7.08 -7.60
CA MET A 437 29.11 -6.43 -8.90
C MET A 437 30.11 -6.92 -9.96
N HIS A 438 31.23 -7.52 -9.51
CA HIS A 438 32.19 -8.22 -10.37
C HIS A 438 31.79 -9.68 -10.59
N ILE A 439 31.21 -10.36 -9.59
CA ILE A 439 30.65 -11.72 -9.73
C ILE A 439 29.51 -11.75 -10.78
N CYS A 440 28.57 -10.81 -10.70
CA CYS A 440 27.40 -10.72 -11.57
C CYS A 440 27.63 -9.88 -12.84
N TYR A 441 28.84 -9.94 -13.40
CA TYR A 441 29.32 -9.04 -14.45
C TYR A 441 28.31 -8.79 -15.59
N GLY A 442 27.79 -7.56 -15.67
CA GLY A 442 26.89 -7.10 -16.73
C GLY A 442 25.45 -7.63 -16.67
N LEU A 443 25.14 -8.51 -15.71
CA LEU A 443 23.81 -9.08 -15.47
C LEU A 443 22.98 -8.24 -14.49
N ILE A 444 23.65 -7.50 -13.60
CA ILE A 444 23.04 -6.62 -12.59
C ILE A 444 23.53 -5.16 -12.72
N THR A 445 22.83 -4.24 -12.07
CA THR A 445 23.18 -2.82 -11.98
C THR A 445 22.77 -2.26 -10.62
N GLU A 446 23.55 -1.32 -10.09
CA GLU A 446 23.18 -0.56 -8.90
C GLU A 446 22.40 0.69 -9.31
N PHE A 447 21.41 1.07 -8.51
CA PHE A 447 20.55 2.23 -8.71
C PHE A 447 19.97 2.71 -7.38
N GLN A 448 20.24 3.96 -6.99
CA GLN A 448 19.77 4.58 -5.74
C GLN A 448 20.12 3.76 -4.46
N GLY A 449 21.27 3.08 -4.42
CA GLY A 449 21.68 2.21 -3.31
C GLY A 449 21.04 0.82 -3.30
N THR A 450 20.14 0.54 -4.25
CA THR A 450 19.57 -0.80 -4.48
C THR A 450 20.24 -1.47 -5.67
N VAL A 451 20.29 -2.79 -5.66
CA VAL A 451 20.77 -3.62 -6.76
C VAL A 451 19.56 -4.20 -7.49
N LYS A 452 19.59 -4.16 -8.82
CA LYS A 452 18.56 -4.76 -9.67
C LYS A 452 19.14 -5.38 -10.94
N LEU A 453 18.33 -6.10 -11.70
CA LEU A 453 18.81 -6.72 -12.94
C LEU A 453 19.13 -5.66 -14.00
N ALA A 454 20.18 -5.87 -14.79
CA ALA A 454 20.60 -4.89 -15.80
C ALA A 454 19.64 -4.80 -17.01
N HIS A 455 18.77 -5.80 -17.20
CA HIS A 455 17.70 -5.85 -18.20
C HIS A 455 16.74 -7.00 -17.89
N PHE A 456 15.44 -6.87 -18.16
CA PHE A 456 14.42 -7.87 -17.81
C PHE A 456 14.70 -9.27 -18.40
N SER A 457 15.27 -9.35 -19.60
CA SER A 457 15.67 -10.63 -20.21
C SER A 457 16.72 -11.44 -19.44
N VAL A 458 17.35 -10.88 -18.40
CA VAL A 458 18.14 -11.66 -17.43
C VAL A 458 17.21 -12.52 -16.56
N LYS A 459 16.07 -11.97 -16.08
CA LYS A 459 15.02 -12.69 -15.34
C LYS A 459 14.42 -13.80 -16.19
N GLU A 460 14.06 -13.48 -17.43
CA GLU A 460 13.52 -14.47 -18.39
C GLU A 460 14.48 -15.64 -18.60
N TYR A 461 15.75 -15.37 -18.93
CA TYR A 461 16.75 -16.41 -19.15
C TYR A 461 16.94 -17.28 -17.90
N PHE A 462 16.97 -16.65 -16.73
CA PHE A 462 17.20 -17.31 -15.45
C PHE A 462 16.05 -18.26 -15.06
N ILE A 463 14.80 -17.81 -15.19
CA ILE A 463 13.59 -18.61 -14.92
C ILE A 463 13.38 -19.70 -15.99
N LYS A 464 13.82 -19.45 -17.24
CA LYS A 464 13.65 -20.38 -18.36
C LYS A 464 14.68 -21.51 -18.39
N HIS A 465 15.91 -21.27 -17.92
CA HIS A 465 17.06 -22.18 -18.12
C HIS A 465 17.84 -22.56 -16.86
N ILE A 466 17.69 -21.85 -15.74
CA ILE A 466 18.56 -22.01 -14.55
C ILE A 466 17.79 -22.46 -13.30
N THR A 467 16.62 -21.89 -13.04
CA THR A 467 15.83 -22.17 -11.82
C THR A 467 14.33 -22.02 -12.07
N ASN A 468 13.51 -22.32 -11.07
CA ASN A 468 12.10 -21.92 -11.01
C ASN A 468 11.79 -21.16 -9.71
N GLU A 469 10.57 -20.64 -9.62
CA GLU A 469 10.08 -19.85 -8.50
C GLU A 469 10.06 -20.61 -7.17
N GLN A 470 9.46 -21.80 -7.13
CA GLN A 470 9.34 -22.63 -5.93
C GLN A 470 10.72 -23.02 -5.35
N LEU A 471 11.67 -23.41 -6.22
CA LEU A 471 13.05 -23.69 -5.82
C LEU A 471 13.77 -22.44 -5.31
N SER A 472 13.47 -21.26 -5.87
CA SER A 472 14.12 -20.02 -5.48
C SER A 472 13.61 -19.48 -4.16
N HIS A 473 12.30 -19.49 -3.92
CA HIS A 473 11.74 -19.23 -2.60
C HIS A 473 12.22 -20.26 -1.57
N SER A 474 12.35 -21.54 -1.93
CA SER A 474 12.95 -22.56 -1.05
C SER A 474 14.42 -22.25 -0.70
N VAL A 475 15.24 -21.74 -1.63
CA VAL A 475 16.64 -21.34 -1.33
C VAL A 475 16.68 -20.10 -0.45
N ILE A 476 15.87 -19.08 -0.76
CA ILE A 476 15.78 -17.83 0.02
C ILE A 476 15.34 -18.14 1.46
N ALA A 477 14.32 -18.99 1.65
CA ALA A 477 13.88 -19.45 2.96
C ALA A 477 15.00 -20.19 3.74
N GLN A 478 15.79 -21.04 3.06
CA GLN A 478 16.94 -21.71 3.68
C GLN A 478 18.03 -20.73 4.12
N THR A 479 18.39 -19.74 3.29
CA THR A 479 19.34 -18.68 3.66
C THR A 479 18.84 -17.88 4.87
N CYS A 480 17.55 -17.49 4.88
CA CYS A 480 16.94 -16.75 5.99
C CYS A 480 16.93 -17.56 7.30
N LEU A 481 16.58 -18.84 7.24
CA LEU A 481 16.59 -19.72 8.41
C LEU A 481 18.03 -19.97 8.91
N ALA A 482 19.01 -20.13 8.02
CA ALA A 482 20.42 -20.25 8.39
C ALA A 482 20.93 -18.99 9.12
N GLN A 483 20.53 -17.80 8.69
CA GLN A 483 20.82 -16.53 9.37
C GLN A 483 20.19 -16.47 10.77
N LEU A 484 18.94 -16.90 10.93
CA LEU A 484 18.23 -16.89 12.22
C LEU A 484 18.77 -17.96 13.19
N LEU A 485 19.20 -19.12 12.67
CA LEU A 485 19.82 -20.18 13.44
C LEU A 485 21.24 -19.84 13.94
N TYR A 486 21.91 -18.86 13.33
CA TYR A 486 23.21 -18.39 13.83
C TYR A 486 23.12 -17.82 15.25
N PHE A 487 21.96 -17.27 15.65
CA PHE A 487 21.73 -16.77 17.01
C PHE A 487 21.63 -17.86 18.09
N ASP A 488 21.52 -19.14 17.71
CA ASP A 488 21.69 -20.30 18.61
C ASP A 488 23.17 -20.77 18.72
N GLY A 489 24.08 -20.15 17.95
CA GLY A 489 25.48 -20.54 17.86
C GLY A 489 26.31 -20.12 19.08
N PRO A 490 27.32 -20.92 19.50
CA PRO A 490 28.14 -20.62 20.68
C PRO A 490 28.91 -19.31 20.57
N GLU A 491 29.21 -18.86 19.35
CA GLU A 491 29.86 -17.57 19.04
C GLU A 491 29.00 -16.36 19.42
N ILE A 492 27.68 -16.51 19.51
CA ILE A 492 26.73 -15.47 19.96
C ILE A 492 26.33 -15.64 21.43
N LEU A 493 26.42 -16.84 22.02
CA LEU A 493 26.04 -17.05 23.43
C LEU A 493 26.94 -16.30 24.43
N ASP A 494 28.19 -16.00 24.08
CA ASP A 494 29.12 -15.17 24.86
C ASP A 494 29.05 -13.66 24.49
N TRP A 495 28.17 -13.25 23.56
CA TRP A 495 28.02 -11.86 23.11
C TRP A 495 26.99 -11.11 23.97
N GLU A 496 27.43 -10.07 24.70
CA GLU A 496 26.52 -9.15 25.39
C GLU A 496 26.11 -7.98 24.47
N PRO A 497 24.90 -7.98 23.86
CA PRO A 497 24.37 -6.80 23.20
C PRO A 497 24.08 -5.67 24.21
N PRO A 498 23.99 -4.40 23.75
CA PRO A 498 23.42 -3.35 24.58
C PRO A 498 22.00 -3.75 25.05
N ARG A 499 21.62 -3.37 26.28
CA ARG A 499 20.37 -3.81 26.95
C ARG A 499 19.06 -3.59 26.18
N SER A 500 19.10 -2.78 25.13
CA SER A 500 18.04 -2.61 24.14
C SER A 500 18.71 -2.26 22.80
N PRO A 501 19.01 -3.23 21.93
CA PRO A 501 19.55 -2.93 20.60
C PRO A 501 18.46 -2.29 19.74
N SER A 502 18.81 -1.27 18.96
CA SER A 502 17.95 -0.73 17.90
C SER A 502 18.07 -1.59 16.64
N LEU A 503 17.09 -1.53 15.74
CA LEU A 503 17.10 -2.31 14.51
C LEU A 503 18.35 -2.02 13.66
N ASN A 504 18.71 -0.74 13.56
CA ASN A 504 19.92 -0.27 12.86
C ASN A 504 21.22 -0.89 13.42
N TYR A 505 21.30 -1.15 14.73
CA TYR A 505 22.46 -1.83 15.32
C TYR A 505 22.53 -3.30 14.88
N ILE A 506 21.39 -3.98 14.79
CA ILE A 506 21.29 -5.37 14.31
C ILE A 506 21.64 -5.42 12.81
N ASP A 507 21.02 -4.59 11.97
CA ASP A 507 21.27 -4.56 10.53
C ASP A 507 22.71 -4.10 10.18
N THR A 508 23.36 -3.30 11.02
CA THR A 508 24.79 -2.96 10.87
C THR A 508 25.70 -4.18 11.09
N LEU A 509 25.32 -5.09 12.00
CA LEU A 509 26.09 -6.29 12.31
C LEU A 509 25.71 -7.50 11.46
N PHE A 510 24.46 -7.57 11.01
CA PHE A 510 23.85 -8.67 10.26
C PHE A 510 22.82 -8.13 9.23
N PRO A 511 23.25 -7.56 8.09
CA PRO A 511 22.35 -6.89 7.13
C PRO A 511 21.14 -7.70 6.64
N LEU A 512 21.25 -9.03 6.67
CA LEU A 512 20.18 -9.95 6.28
C LEU A 512 19.14 -10.18 7.40
N ALA A 513 19.46 -9.94 8.67
CA ALA A 513 18.66 -10.38 9.82
C ALA A 513 17.22 -9.84 9.80
N SER A 514 17.01 -8.55 9.56
CA SER A 514 15.66 -7.97 9.49
C SER A 514 14.85 -8.44 8.28
N TYR A 515 15.51 -8.70 7.14
CA TYR A 515 14.82 -9.30 5.99
C TYR A 515 14.43 -10.75 6.28
N ALA A 516 15.35 -11.53 6.84
CA ALA A 516 15.11 -12.92 7.21
C ALA A 516 13.93 -13.02 8.19
N ALA A 517 13.95 -12.24 9.28
CA ALA A 517 12.92 -12.23 10.30
C ALA A 517 11.51 -11.87 9.78
N LEU A 518 11.39 -11.01 8.76
CA LEU A 518 10.11 -10.68 8.15
C LEU A 518 9.63 -11.74 7.14
N ASN A 519 10.51 -12.16 6.22
CA ASN A 519 10.06 -12.72 4.94
C ASN A 519 10.24 -14.24 4.81
N TRP A 520 10.92 -14.91 5.76
CA TRP A 520 11.18 -16.35 5.63
C TRP A 520 9.90 -17.20 5.54
N VAL A 521 8.82 -16.79 6.22
CA VAL A 521 7.52 -17.47 6.19
C VAL A 521 6.83 -17.29 4.83
N SER A 522 6.87 -16.08 4.24
CA SER A 522 6.36 -15.84 2.88
C SER A 522 7.08 -16.75 1.87
N HIS A 523 8.42 -16.80 1.93
CA HIS A 523 9.20 -17.69 1.08
C HIS A 523 9.00 -19.18 1.35
N LEU A 524 8.63 -19.57 2.58
CA LEU A 524 8.22 -20.93 2.86
C LEU A 524 6.90 -21.25 2.14
N HIS A 525 5.89 -20.38 2.26
CA HIS A 525 4.59 -20.55 1.60
C HIS A 525 4.70 -20.53 0.07
N SER A 526 5.42 -19.55 -0.51
CA SER A 526 5.66 -19.44 -1.97
C SER A 526 6.55 -20.55 -2.55
N SER A 527 7.20 -21.35 -1.71
CA SER A 527 7.86 -22.59 -2.13
C SER A 527 6.88 -23.75 -2.37
N GLY A 528 5.61 -23.61 -1.96
CA GLY A 528 4.54 -24.57 -2.22
C GLY A 528 4.81 -25.94 -1.57
N SER A 529 4.80 -27.01 -2.37
CA SER A 529 5.14 -28.35 -1.88
C SER A 529 6.65 -28.61 -1.75
N ALA A 530 7.52 -27.66 -2.11
CA ALA A 530 8.97 -27.82 -2.01
C ALA A 530 9.49 -28.17 -0.60
N PRO A 531 8.89 -27.76 0.54
CA PRO A 531 9.36 -28.18 1.87
C PRO A 531 9.22 -29.69 2.09
N VAL A 532 8.23 -30.34 1.47
CA VAL A 532 8.06 -31.80 1.48
C VAL A 532 9.11 -32.49 0.59
N GLN A 533 9.62 -31.78 -0.42
CA GLN A 533 10.61 -32.28 -1.38
C GLN A 533 12.06 -31.89 -1.04
N CYS A 534 12.27 -30.96 -0.08
CA CYS A 534 13.56 -30.44 0.34
C CYS A 534 13.85 -30.82 1.82
N PRO A 535 14.56 -31.94 2.09
CA PRO A 535 14.88 -32.37 3.45
C PRO A 535 15.65 -31.33 4.28
N LEU A 536 16.44 -30.47 3.62
CA LEU A 536 17.26 -29.44 4.26
C LEU A 536 16.39 -28.33 4.86
N LEU A 537 15.42 -27.81 4.10
CA LEU A 537 14.45 -26.83 4.60
C LEU A 537 13.65 -27.40 5.79
N CYS A 538 13.18 -28.65 5.68
CA CYS A 538 12.57 -29.38 6.81
C CYS A 538 13.49 -29.50 8.04
N GLN A 539 14.81 -29.62 7.84
CA GLN A 539 15.75 -29.72 8.95
C GLN A 539 15.98 -28.38 9.65
N LEU A 540 16.16 -27.29 8.90
CA LEU A 540 16.32 -25.94 9.46
C LEU A 540 15.06 -25.52 10.25
N LEU A 541 13.86 -25.82 9.73
CA LEU A 541 12.60 -25.58 10.43
C LEU A 541 12.50 -26.37 11.74
N ARG A 542 12.94 -27.63 11.76
CA ARG A 542 13.02 -28.39 13.02
C ARG A 542 14.01 -27.75 13.98
N GLN A 543 15.22 -27.40 13.56
CA GLN A 543 16.21 -26.74 14.42
C GLN A 543 15.65 -25.45 15.04
N LEU A 544 14.95 -24.60 14.25
CA LEU A 544 14.36 -23.35 14.73
C LEU A 544 13.29 -23.57 15.80
N PHE A 545 12.49 -24.65 15.72
CA PHE A 545 11.40 -24.90 16.65
C PHE A 545 11.72 -25.91 17.77
N THR A 546 12.77 -26.72 17.62
CA THR A 546 13.05 -27.89 18.46
C THR A 546 14.50 -27.92 18.97
N SER A 547 15.14 -26.75 19.11
CA SER A 547 16.50 -26.64 19.65
C SER A 547 16.61 -27.30 21.04
N PRO A 548 17.63 -28.14 21.30
CA PRO A 548 17.68 -29.02 22.49
C PRO A 548 18.17 -28.31 23.77
N THR A 549 18.53 -27.03 23.68
CA THR A 549 18.83 -26.17 24.83
C THR A 549 17.56 -25.82 25.62
N THR A 550 17.71 -25.48 26.90
CA THR A 550 16.58 -24.98 27.72
C THR A 550 16.08 -23.60 27.29
N TRP A 551 16.81 -22.93 26.40
CA TRP A 551 16.50 -21.64 25.78
C TRP A 551 16.81 -21.73 24.29
N ASN A 552 15.81 -21.47 23.45
CA ASN A 552 15.94 -21.44 21.99
C ASN A 552 16.15 -19.98 21.56
N HIS A 553 17.41 -19.58 21.43
CA HIS A 553 17.82 -18.21 21.17
C HIS A 553 17.51 -17.80 19.72
N ALA A 554 17.53 -18.74 18.76
CA ALA A 554 17.11 -18.49 17.38
C ALA A 554 15.63 -18.08 17.27
N LEU A 555 14.72 -18.84 17.90
CA LEU A 555 13.29 -18.51 17.96
C LEU A 555 13.04 -17.20 18.70
N LEU A 556 13.72 -16.97 19.84
CA LEU A 556 13.62 -15.73 20.59
C LEU A 556 14.14 -14.51 19.80
N SER A 557 15.26 -14.66 19.09
CA SER A 557 15.87 -13.58 18.29
C SER A 557 15.00 -13.22 17.10
N TRP A 558 14.43 -14.20 16.39
CA TRP A 558 13.45 -13.98 15.33
C TRP A 558 12.26 -13.13 15.82
N VAL A 559 11.64 -13.54 16.93
CA VAL A 559 10.50 -12.82 17.53
C VAL A 559 10.91 -11.42 18.03
N GLN A 560 12.11 -11.27 18.62
CA GLN A 560 12.62 -9.97 19.07
C GLN A 560 12.88 -9.00 17.90
N ILE A 561 13.49 -9.47 16.81
CA ILE A 561 13.74 -8.66 15.60
C ILE A 561 12.42 -8.21 14.98
N GLN A 562 11.44 -9.11 14.81
CA GLN A 562 10.09 -8.71 14.38
C GLN A 562 9.50 -7.62 15.30
N ASN A 563 9.53 -7.82 16.61
CA ASN A 563 9.01 -6.86 17.60
C ASN A 563 9.72 -5.49 17.57
N LEU A 564 10.98 -5.40 17.14
CA LEU A 564 11.68 -4.13 16.92
C LEU A 564 11.22 -3.45 15.63
N ILE A 565 11.14 -4.19 14.52
CA ILE A 565 10.67 -3.67 13.22
C ILE A 565 9.29 -3.05 13.35
N ILE A 566 8.38 -3.70 14.07
CA ILE A 566 7.01 -3.23 14.28
C ILE A 566 6.99 -1.88 15.03
N LYS A 567 7.78 -1.76 16.09
CA LYS A 567 7.88 -0.54 16.91
C LYS A 567 8.54 0.64 16.19
N GLU A 568 9.43 0.39 15.24
CA GLU A 568 10.11 1.45 14.48
C GLU A 568 9.31 1.93 13.26
N ASN A 569 8.33 1.17 12.75
CA ASN A 569 7.59 1.48 11.51
C ASN A 569 6.12 1.92 11.72
N ASP A 570 5.79 2.46 12.89
CA ASP A 570 4.44 2.79 13.39
C ASP A 570 3.63 3.77 12.50
N PHE A 571 4.29 4.47 11.56
CA PHE A 571 3.66 5.41 10.62
C PHE A 571 3.46 4.86 9.20
N ASP A 572 4.26 3.87 8.78
CA ASP A 572 4.34 3.45 7.36
C ASP A 572 3.81 2.02 7.13
N LEU A 573 3.71 1.19 8.18
CA LEU A 573 2.99 -0.08 8.13
C LEU A 573 1.50 0.08 7.76
N ARG A 574 0.92 1.29 7.92
CA ARG A 574 -0.50 1.61 7.65
C ARG A 574 -1.04 1.12 6.30
N HIS A 575 -0.21 0.90 5.27
CA HIS A 575 -0.70 0.49 3.93
C HIS A 575 0.06 -0.68 3.29
N LYS A 576 0.85 -1.44 4.06
CA LYS A 576 1.19 -2.80 3.63
C LYS A 576 0.10 -3.73 4.16
N SER A 577 -0.83 -4.09 3.28
CA SER A 577 -1.78 -5.18 3.46
C SER A 577 -1.00 -6.50 3.36
N ASN A 578 -0.48 -6.96 4.49
CA ASN A 578 -0.16 -8.36 4.69
C ASN A 578 -0.75 -8.80 6.02
N VAL A 579 -1.14 -10.08 6.12
CA VAL A 579 -1.87 -10.66 7.28
C VAL A 579 -1.20 -10.31 8.60
N LEU A 580 0.14 -10.32 8.62
CA LEU A 580 0.97 -9.96 9.76
C LEU A 580 0.78 -8.48 10.18
N GLY A 581 0.76 -7.54 9.24
CA GLY A 581 0.55 -6.12 9.50
C GLY A 581 -0.82 -5.83 10.12
N ASP A 582 -1.89 -6.45 9.62
CA ASP A 582 -3.25 -6.26 10.12
C ASP A 582 -3.48 -6.90 11.50
N ALA A 583 -2.96 -8.11 11.72
CA ALA A 583 -2.95 -8.69 13.06
C ALA A 583 -2.20 -7.78 14.06
N LEU A 584 -1.03 -7.26 13.69
CA LEU A 584 -0.20 -6.48 14.60
C LEU A 584 -0.74 -5.08 14.93
N ARG A 585 -1.62 -4.51 14.09
CA ARG A 585 -2.24 -3.19 14.33
C ARG A 585 -3.03 -3.13 15.65
N SER A 586 -3.72 -4.20 16.05
CA SER A 586 -4.60 -4.20 17.23
C SER A 586 -3.92 -4.28 18.60
N PHE A 587 -2.58 -4.35 18.67
CA PHE A 587 -1.86 -4.81 19.88
C PHE A 587 -0.88 -3.80 20.51
N GLN A 588 -1.08 -2.50 20.32
CA GLN A 588 -0.16 -1.42 20.77
C GLN A 588 0.00 -1.21 22.30
N HIS A 589 -0.63 -2.00 23.19
CA HIS A 589 -0.87 -1.59 24.59
C HIS A 589 -0.18 -2.36 25.73
N ASP A 590 0.71 -3.33 25.47
CA ASP A 590 1.57 -3.91 26.52
C ASP A 590 3.07 -3.78 26.20
N ARG A 591 3.87 -3.47 27.24
CA ARG A 591 5.32 -3.24 27.15
C ARG A 591 6.17 -4.39 27.70
N HIS A 592 5.55 -5.45 28.25
CA HIS A 592 6.28 -6.57 28.86
C HIS A 592 5.81 -7.94 28.35
N LEU A 593 6.45 -8.44 27.28
CA LEU A 593 6.29 -9.82 26.81
C LEU A 593 6.79 -10.83 27.87
N PRO A 594 5.97 -11.80 28.30
CA PRO A 594 6.43 -12.92 29.12
C PRO A 594 7.22 -13.94 28.27
N LEU A 595 8.13 -14.67 28.91
CA LEU A 595 9.02 -15.66 28.29
C LEU A 595 8.35 -17.02 28.00
N ASP A 596 7.02 -17.01 27.79
CA ASP A 596 6.17 -18.21 27.72
C ASP A 596 5.81 -18.66 26.30
N ALA A 597 6.45 -18.05 25.30
CA ALA A 597 6.28 -18.28 23.86
C ALA A 597 6.24 -19.77 23.49
N SER A 598 5.04 -20.29 23.18
CA SER A 598 4.86 -21.67 22.72
C SER A 598 5.52 -21.89 21.35
N PRO A 599 6.55 -22.76 21.22
CA PRO A 599 7.15 -23.04 19.90
C PRO A 599 6.15 -23.66 18.92
N LEU A 600 5.14 -24.36 19.46
CA LEU A 600 4.06 -24.95 18.67
C LEU A 600 3.20 -23.88 18.01
N TYR A 601 2.94 -22.74 18.68
CA TYR A 601 2.20 -21.62 18.10
C TYR A 601 2.91 -21.08 16.85
N TYR A 602 4.21 -20.80 16.95
CA TYR A 602 4.99 -20.26 15.83
C TYR A 602 5.21 -21.30 14.71
N ALA A 603 5.31 -22.59 15.04
CA ALA A 603 5.35 -23.66 14.05
C ALA A 603 4.01 -23.82 13.30
N CYS A 604 2.89 -23.53 13.96
CA CYS A 604 1.56 -23.52 13.34
C CYS A 604 1.36 -22.30 12.44
N PHE A 605 1.73 -21.10 12.90
CA PHE A 605 1.75 -19.88 12.08
C PHE A 605 2.55 -20.07 10.78
N ALA A 606 3.77 -20.60 10.89
CA ALA A 606 4.67 -20.79 9.76
C ALA A 606 4.39 -22.06 8.92
N GLY A 607 3.18 -22.65 8.98
CA GLY A 607 2.79 -23.77 8.11
C GLY A 607 3.62 -25.06 8.25
N SER A 608 4.45 -25.19 9.29
CA SER A 608 5.47 -26.24 9.37
C SER A 608 4.93 -27.54 9.97
N VAL A 609 4.16 -28.30 9.17
CA VAL A 609 3.59 -29.61 9.51
C VAL A 609 4.60 -30.53 10.21
N GLN A 610 5.84 -30.57 9.72
CA GLN A 610 6.89 -31.46 10.26
C GLN A 610 7.45 -30.99 11.61
N ALA A 611 7.43 -29.68 11.91
CA ALA A 611 7.82 -29.14 13.20
C ALA A 611 6.67 -29.30 14.22
N VAL A 612 5.44 -28.96 13.82
CA VAL A 612 4.20 -29.22 14.58
C VAL A 612 4.13 -30.68 15.02
N GLN A 613 4.26 -31.61 14.08
CA GLN A 613 4.23 -33.05 14.35
C GLN A 613 5.35 -33.49 15.32
N HIS A 614 6.55 -32.89 15.24
CA HIS A 614 7.66 -33.21 16.14
C HIS A 614 7.40 -32.68 17.56
N LEU A 615 6.95 -31.44 17.70
CA LEU A 615 6.62 -30.84 19.00
C LEU A 615 5.48 -31.60 19.71
N ILE A 616 4.42 -31.93 18.97
CA ILE A 616 3.31 -32.79 19.43
C ILE A 616 3.82 -34.15 19.93
N ASN A 617 4.80 -34.76 19.25
CA ASN A 617 5.34 -36.06 19.66
C ASN A 617 6.32 -35.98 20.86
N ASN A 618 6.73 -34.78 21.25
CA ASN A 618 7.47 -34.50 22.49
C ASN A 618 6.56 -33.91 23.59
N ASN A 619 5.24 -34.16 23.51
CA ASN A 619 4.24 -33.70 24.48
C ASN A 619 4.15 -32.17 24.64
N ALA A 620 4.32 -31.41 23.55
CA ALA A 620 3.93 -30.00 23.55
C ALA A 620 2.42 -29.87 23.82
N ASP A 621 2.06 -28.98 24.75
CA ASP A 621 0.68 -28.62 25.04
C ASP A 621 0.05 -27.90 23.83
N VAL A 622 -0.95 -28.55 23.24
CA VAL A 622 -1.63 -28.12 21.99
C VAL A 622 -2.51 -26.89 22.18
N ASP A 623 -2.94 -26.61 23.41
CA ASP A 623 -3.76 -25.45 23.75
C ASP A 623 -2.95 -24.32 24.43
N ARG A 624 -1.64 -24.50 24.60
CA ARG A 624 -0.75 -23.49 25.23
C ARG A 624 -0.85 -22.16 24.47
N ARG A 625 -1.05 -21.08 25.25
CA ARG A 625 -1.07 -19.70 24.76
C ARG A 625 0.13 -19.36 23.86
N GLY A 626 -0.14 -18.61 22.81
CA GLY A 626 0.82 -18.18 21.81
C GLY A 626 1.62 -16.94 22.24
N ARG A 627 1.72 -15.96 21.34
CA ARG A 627 2.39 -14.67 21.58
C ARG A 627 1.65 -13.81 22.61
N GLU A 628 0.33 -13.95 22.65
CA GLU A 628 -0.57 -13.20 23.54
C GLU A 628 -1.50 -14.15 24.31
N ALA A 629 -2.07 -13.66 25.41
CA ALA A 629 -2.87 -14.46 26.34
C ALA A 629 -4.17 -15.04 25.72
N SER A 630 -4.60 -14.52 24.56
CA SER A 630 -5.79 -14.93 23.81
C SER A 630 -5.46 -15.76 22.56
N THR A 631 -4.22 -15.77 22.07
CA THR A 631 -3.84 -16.52 20.85
C THR A 631 -3.48 -17.98 21.15
N ARG A 632 -3.79 -18.93 20.23
CA ARG A 632 -3.52 -20.38 20.40
C ARG A 632 -3.14 -21.06 19.07
N PRO A 633 -2.46 -22.23 19.10
CA PRO A 633 -2.01 -22.94 17.91
C PRO A 633 -3.11 -23.27 16.89
N LEU A 634 -4.29 -23.73 17.35
CA LEU A 634 -5.40 -24.06 16.46
C LEU A 634 -6.01 -22.83 15.79
N LEU A 635 -6.12 -21.72 16.51
CA LEU A 635 -6.67 -20.47 15.99
C LEU A 635 -5.77 -19.90 14.88
N ILE A 636 -4.45 -19.79 15.11
CA ILE A 636 -3.54 -19.27 14.08
C ILE A 636 -3.39 -20.22 12.88
N ALA A 637 -3.46 -21.54 13.11
CA ALA A 637 -3.55 -22.50 12.01
C ALA A 637 -4.85 -22.37 11.18
N SER A 638 -5.91 -21.83 11.78
CA SER A 638 -7.21 -21.64 11.12
C SER A 638 -7.36 -20.29 10.44
N GLU A 639 -6.67 -19.25 10.91
CA GLU A 639 -6.49 -17.99 10.18
C GLU A 639 -5.62 -18.17 8.93
N GLU A 640 -4.47 -18.84 9.06
CA GLU A 640 -3.50 -19.05 7.98
C GLU A 640 -3.87 -20.21 7.02
N GLY A 641 -5.01 -20.90 7.23
CA GLY A 641 -5.51 -21.94 6.31
C GLY A 641 -4.80 -23.30 6.37
N HIS A 642 -3.99 -23.55 7.41
CA HIS A 642 -3.13 -24.75 7.52
C HIS A 642 -3.91 -26.02 7.91
N LEU A 643 -4.75 -26.51 6.99
CA LEU A 643 -5.69 -27.63 7.16
C LEU A 643 -5.08 -28.86 7.86
N GLU A 644 -3.87 -29.28 7.47
CA GLU A 644 -3.22 -30.46 8.04
C GLU A 644 -2.63 -30.21 9.44
N ILE A 645 -2.23 -28.97 9.75
CA ILE A 645 -1.81 -28.60 11.12
C ILE A 645 -3.02 -28.59 12.04
N ALA A 646 -4.15 -28.01 11.61
CA ALA A 646 -5.40 -28.05 12.36
C ALA A 646 -5.84 -29.51 12.61
N ARG A 647 -5.74 -30.39 11.61
CA ARG A 647 -5.99 -31.84 11.77
C ARG A 647 -5.12 -32.45 12.85
N LEU A 648 -3.80 -32.23 12.81
CA LEU A 648 -2.86 -32.78 13.80
C LEU A 648 -3.11 -32.26 15.23
N LEU A 649 -3.55 -31.01 15.39
CA LEU A 649 -3.92 -30.45 16.69
C LEU A 649 -5.23 -31.06 17.21
N LEU A 650 -6.26 -31.16 16.37
CA LEU A 650 -7.57 -31.74 16.71
C LEU A 650 -7.48 -33.25 17.00
N ASP A 651 -6.66 -33.99 16.26
CA ASP A 651 -6.34 -35.41 16.54
C ASP A 651 -5.55 -35.62 17.84
N LYS A 652 -5.05 -34.54 18.44
CA LYS A 652 -4.34 -34.52 19.73
C LYS A 652 -5.15 -33.90 20.86
N GLY A 653 -6.41 -33.54 20.60
CA GLY A 653 -7.34 -33.06 21.61
C GLY A 653 -7.22 -31.56 21.92
N ALA A 654 -6.69 -30.75 20.99
CA ALA A 654 -6.83 -29.30 21.08
C ALA A 654 -8.32 -28.93 21.13
N ASN A 655 -8.70 -28.06 22.05
CA ASN A 655 -10.11 -27.66 22.19
C ASN A 655 -10.53 -26.76 21.03
N VAL A 656 -11.50 -27.23 20.25
CA VAL A 656 -11.96 -26.62 19.00
C VAL A 656 -12.63 -25.26 19.22
N ASP A 657 -13.37 -25.10 20.32
CA ASP A 657 -14.12 -23.90 20.67
C ASP A 657 -13.32 -22.97 21.61
N PHE A 658 -11.99 -22.94 21.51
CA PHE A 658 -11.21 -22.00 22.33
C PHE A 658 -11.29 -20.57 21.79
N GLU A 659 -11.99 -19.71 22.53
CA GLU A 659 -12.12 -18.28 22.29
C GLU A 659 -10.80 -17.49 22.52
N GLY A 660 -10.55 -16.49 21.67
CA GLY A 660 -9.52 -15.48 21.78
C GLY A 660 -9.16 -14.79 20.44
N GLY A 661 -8.08 -14.00 20.43
CA GLY A 661 -7.67 -13.22 19.25
C GLY A 661 -8.74 -12.24 18.73
N HIS A 662 -8.58 -11.82 17.47
CA HIS A 662 -9.52 -10.93 16.77
C HIS A 662 -10.82 -11.63 16.36
N TYR A 663 -10.77 -12.93 16.05
CA TYR A 663 -11.89 -13.68 15.44
C TYR A 663 -12.76 -14.46 16.42
N GLY A 664 -12.34 -14.68 17.68
CA GLY A 664 -13.03 -15.59 18.59
C GLY A 664 -12.46 -17.00 18.52
N THR A 665 -13.06 -17.91 17.76
CA THR A 665 -12.61 -19.31 17.66
C THR A 665 -11.86 -19.60 16.36
N ALA A 666 -11.31 -20.82 16.29
CA ALA A 666 -10.79 -21.39 15.06
C ALA A 666 -11.82 -21.39 13.91
N LEU A 667 -13.10 -21.62 14.20
CA LEU A 667 -14.15 -21.67 13.16
C LEU A 667 -14.42 -20.27 12.58
N GLN A 668 -14.59 -19.24 13.42
CA GLN A 668 -14.73 -17.86 12.94
C GLN A 668 -13.51 -17.41 12.12
N ALA A 669 -12.29 -17.74 12.55
CA ALA A 669 -11.06 -17.41 11.82
C ALA A 669 -11.03 -18.05 10.42
N ALA A 670 -11.35 -19.34 10.32
CA ALA A 670 -11.46 -20.05 9.04
C ALA A 670 -12.57 -19.47 8.15
N CYS A 671 -13.70 -19.06 8.74
CA CYS A 671 -14.85 -18.52 8.01
C CYS A 671 -14.62 -17.11 7.47
N ALA A 672 -13.96 -16.21 8.23
CA ALA A 672 -13.56 -14.89 7.73
C ALA A 672 -12.51 -15.00 6.60
N ARG A 673 -11.56 -15.92 6.74
CA ARG A 673 -10.44 -16.08 5.80
C ARG A 673 -10.74 -16.97 4.57
N GLY A 674 -11.97 -17.48 4.41
CA GLY A 674 -12.40 -18.22 3.22
C GLY A 674 -12.05 -19.72 3.20
N HIS A 675 -11.56 -20.30 4.29
CA HIS A 675 -10.97 -21.65 4.31
C HIS A 675 -12.03 -22.77 4.45
N LEU A 676 -12.75 -23.06 3.36
CA LEU A 676 -13.91 -23.98 3.32
C LEU A 676 -13.62 -25.39 3.88
N GLU A 677 -12.55 -26.05 3.44
CA GLU A 677 -12.19 -27.40 3.91
C GLU A 677 -11.80 -27.42 5.40
N LEU A 678 -11.29 -26.30 5.91
CA LEU A 678 -10.88 -26.16 7.30
C LEU A 678 -12.07 -25.87 8.21
N ALA A 679 -12.99 -25.00 7.81
CA ALA A 679 -14.29 -24.88 8.48
C ALA A 679 -15.04 -26.22 8.51
N THR A 680 -15.03 -26.96 7.39
CA THR A 680 -15.60 -28.32 7.31
C THR A 680 -14.96 -29.27 8.34
N LEU A 681 -13.61 -29.29 8.40
CA LEU A 681 -12.87 -30.11 9.37
C LEU A 681 -13.21 -29.74 10.83
N LEU A 682 -13.31 -28.46 11.15
CA LEU A 682 -13.63 -27.98 12.50
C LEU A 682 -15.06 -28.39 12.90
N LEU A 683 -16.03 -28.23 12.01
CA LEU A 683 -17.43 -28.67 12.21
C LEU A 683 -17.55 -30.19 12.33
N ASP A 684 -16.80 -30.97 11.54
CA ASP A 684 -16.73 -32.43 11.65
C ASP A 684 -16.01 -32.91 12.92
N LYS A 685 -15.18 -32.04 13.53
CA LYS A 685 -14.56 -32.25 14.85
C LYS A 685 -15.41 -31.75 16.01
N GLY A 686 -16.60 -31.22 15.74
CA GLY A 686 -17.58 -30.82 16.75
C GLY A 686 -17.48 -29.38 17.22
N ALA A 687 -16.91 -28.47 16.41
CA ALA A 687 -16.99 -27.03 16.64
C ALA A 687 -18.44 -26.58 16.84
N ASN A 688 -18.69 -25.78 17.87
CA ASN A 688 -19.99 -25.14 18.06
C ASN A 688 -20.16 -24.00 17.06
N VAL A 689 -21.16 -24.12 16.19
CA VAL A 689 -21.39 -23.22 15.05
C VAL A 689 -21.86 -21.82 15.48
N ASP A 690 -22.55 -21.72 16.63
CA ASP A 690 -23.16 -20.50 17.16
C ASP A 690 -22.36 -19.89 18.34
N VAL A 691 -21.03 -20.12 18.42
CA VAL A 691 -20.19 -19.36 19.38
C VAL A 691 -20.19 -17.89 18.97
N VAL A 692 -20.43 -17.01 19.94
CA VAL A 692 -20.31 -15.54 19.79
C VAL A 692 -19.00 -15.11 20.44
N GLY A 693 -18.14 -14.42 19.69
CA GLY A 693 -16.89 -13.85 20.19
C GLY A 693 -15.99 -13.30 19.08
N GLY A 694 -15.08 -12.41 19.45
CA GLY A 694 -14.29 -11.64 18.48
C GLY A 694 -15.14 -10.64 17.69
N ARG A 695 -14.49 -9.89 16.79
CA ARG A 695 -15.11 -8.75 16.10
C ARG A 695 -16.31 -9.13 15.23
N TYR A 696 -16.25 -10.28 14.57
CA TYR A 696 -17.30 -10.74 13.65
C TYR A 696 -18.50 -11.40 14.33
N GLY A 697 -18.50 -11.56 15.65
CA GLY A 697 -19.59 -12.24 16.37
C GLY A 697 -19.58 -13.76 16.16
N THR A 698 -20.24 -14.31 15.13
CA THR A 698 -20.34 -15.77 14.86
C THR A 698 -19.60 -16.20 13.59
N ALA A 699 -19.43 -17.52 13.40
CA ALA A 699 -18.85 -18.07 12.18
C ALA A 699 -19.67 -17.72 10.93
N LEU A 700 -21.00 -17.66 11.06
CA LEU A 700 -21.89 -17.29 9.95
C LEU A 700 -21.76 -15.80 9.62
N GLN A 701 -21.76 -14.91 10.63
CA GLN A 701 -21.53 -13.48 10.44
C GLN A 701 -20.15 -13.20 9.81
N ALA A 702 -19.10 -13.91 10.25
CA ALA A 702 -17.75 -13.83 9.66
C ALA A 702 -17.72 -14.21 8.16
N ALA A 703 -18.36 -15.32 7.79
CA ALA A 703 -18.49 -15.70 6.38
C ALA A 703 -19.33 -14.70 5.57
N CYS A 704 -20.33 -14.08 6.20
CA CYS A 704 -21.26 -13.14 5.55
C CYS A 704 -20.64 -11.75 5.32
N ALA A 705 -19.85 -11.22 6.25
CA ALA A 705 -19.14 -9.95 6.09
C ALA A 705 -18.12 -10.02 4.94
N GLU A 706 -17.35 -11.11 4.88
CA GLU A 706 -16.23 -11.31 3.94
C GLU A 706 -16.66 -11.93 2.59
N GLY A 707 -17.96 -12.16 2.37
CA GLY A 707 -18.52 -12.55 1.06
C GLY A 707 -18.54 -14.04 0.73
N HIS A 708 -18.20 -14.92 1.68
CA HIS A 708 -17.98 -16.36 1.44
C HIS A 708 -19.28 -17.18 1.38
N LEU A 709 -19.98 -17.11 0.24
CA LEU A 709 -21.25 -17.79 -0.02
C LEU A 709 -21.25 -19.31 0.28
N GLU A 710 -20.20 -20.04 -0.11
CA GLU A 710 -20.10 -21.48 0.11
C GLU A 710 -19.94 -21.83 1.61
N LEU A 711 -19.18 -21.02 2.35
CA LEU A 711 -19.03 -21.15 3.80
C LEU A 711 -20.33 -20.87 4.55
N ALA A 712 -21.03 -19.79 4.20
CA ALA A 712 -22.35 -19.50 4.80
C ALA A 712 -23.36 -20.63 4.52
N THR A 713 -23.34 -21.19 3.30
CA THR A 713 -24.17 -22.35 2.93
C THR A 713 -23.84 -23.58 3.81
N LEU A 714 -22.55 -23.91 3.96
CA LEU A 714 -22.08 -25.00 4.82
C LEU A 714 -22.53 -24.82 6.27
N LEU A 715 -22.38 -23.62 6.83
CA LEU A 715 -22.75 -23.31 8.21
C LEU A 715 -24.27 -23.43 8.44
N LEU A 716 -25.09 -22.91 7.52
CA LEU A 716 -26.54 -23.02 7.56
C LEU A 716 -27.03 -24.47 7.39
N ASP A 717 -26.38 -25.28 6.55
CA ASP A 717 -26.67 -26.72 6.40
C ASP A 717 -26.17 -27.56 7.59
N LYS A 718 -25.18 -27.06 8.34
CA LYS A 718 -24.71 -27.60 9.63
C LYS A 718 -25.55 -27.12 10.82
N GLY A 719 -26.53 -26.23 10.61
CA GLY A 719 -27.52 -25.82 11.59
C GLY A 719 -27.25 -24.50 12.31
N ALA A 720 -26.39 -23.62 11.75
CA ALA A 720 -26.17 -22.27 12.28
C ALA A 720 -27.48 -21.49 12.45
N ASN A 721 -27.64 -20.81 13.58
CA ASN A 721 -28.78 -19.94 13.82
C ASN A 721 -28.60 -18.61 13.09
N VAL A 722 -29.45 -18.37 12.09
CA VAL A 722 -29.36 -17.22 11.17
C VAL A 722 -29.56 -15.86 11.85
N ASP A 723 -30.34 -15.82 12.93
CA ASP A 723 -30.72 -14.60 13.66
C ASP A 723 -29.93 -14.40 14.97
N VAL A 724 -28.75 -15.03 15.13
CA VAL A 724 -27.84 -14.65 16.21
C VAL A 724 -27.39 -13.20 15.99
N VAL A 725 -27.39 -12.40 17.06
CA VAL A 725 -26.78 -11.06 17.10
C VAL A 725 -25.39 -11.20 17.74
N GLY A 726 -24.36 -10.82 17.00
CA GLY A 726 -22.98 -10.69 17.48
C GLY A 726 -22.68 -9.32 18.07
N GLU A 727 -21.39 -8.96 18.06
CA GLU A 727 -20.90 -7.62 18.41
C GLU A 727 -21.04 -6.67 17.19
N ASP A 728 -19.98 -5.99 16.74
CA ASP A 728 -19.95 -4.95 15.69
C ASP A 728 -20.94 -5.16 14.53
N TYR A 729 -20.89 -6.32 13.87
CA TYR A 729 -21.64 -6.63 12.64
C TYR A 729 -23.06 -7.16 12.85
N GLY A 730 -23.52 -7.30 14.11
CA GLY A 730 -24.87 -7.76 14.42
C GLY A 730 -25.20 -9.15 13.88
N THR A 731 -26.22 -9.28 13.02
CA THR A 731 -26.69 -10.55 12.44
C THR A 731 -25.96 -10.92 11.15
N ALA A 732 -26.07 -12.19 10.74
CA ALA A 732 -25.52 -12.64 9.46
C ALA A 732 -26.07 -11.85 8.26
N LEU A 733 -27.35 -11.44 8.33
CA LEU A 733 -27.98 -10.61 7.30
C LEU A 733 -27.42 -9.19 7.31
N GLN A 734 -27.25 -8.55 8.47
CA GLN A 734 -26.61 -7.23 8.59
C GLN A 734 -25.17 -7.26 8.05
N ALA A 735 -24.37 -8.25 8.44
CA ALA A 735 -23.00 -8.44 7.96
C ALA A 735 -22.93 -8.61 6.42
N ALA A 736 -23.79 -9.45 5.84
CA ALA A 736 -23.91 -9.58 4.37
C ALA A 736 -24.36 -8.27 3.71
N CYS A 737 -25.17 -7.46 4.41
CA CYS A 737 -25.70 -6.21 3.88
C CYS A 737 -24.68 -5.08 3.87
N ARG A 738 -23.88 -4.91 4.93
CA ARG A 738 -22.78 -3.93 5.00
C ARG A 738 -21.77 -4.15 3.86
N GLY A 739 -21.39 -5.41 3.64
CA GLY A 739 -20.50 -5.83 2.55
C GLY A 739 -21.12 -5.81 1.14
N GLY A 740 -22.43 -5.58 0.98
CA GLY A 740 -23.11 -5.52 -0.31
C GLY A 740 -23.38 -6.87 -0.98
N HIS A 741 -23.27 -7.97 -0.24
CA HIS A 741 -23.26 -9.34 -0.75
C HIS A 741 -24.69 -9.85 -1.05
N LEU A 742 -25.25 -9.38 -2.17
CA LEU A 742 -26.63 -9.63 -2.59
C LEU A 742 -27.03 -11.13 -2.61
N GLU A 743 -26.13 -12.01 -3.03
CA GLU A 743 -26.40 -13.46 -3.12
C GLU A 743 -26.44 -14.11 -1.72
N LEU A 744 -25.56 -13.69 -0.81
CA LEU A 744 -25.58 -14.07 0.60
C LEU A 744 -26.86 -13.58 1.31
N ALA A 745 -27.21 -12.31 1.14
CA ALA A 745 -28.44 -11.77 1.70
C ALA A 745 -29.70 -12.51 1.18
N THR A 746 -29.72 -12.88 -0.10
CA THR A 746 -30.78 -13.71 -0.69
C THR A 746 -30.84 -15.09 -0.05
N LEU A 747 -29.69 -15.79 0.09
CA LEU A 747 -29.59 -17.09 0.75
C LEU A 747 -30.11 -17.03 2.20
N LEU A 748 -29.71 -16.03 2.97
CA LEU A 748 -30.11 -15.85 4.37
C LEU A 748 -31.62 -15.62 4.50
N LEU A 749 -32.18 -14.74 3.67
CA LEU A 749 -33.63 -14.47 3.63
C LEU A 749 -34.45 -15.70 3.18
N ASP A 750 -33.94 -16.49 2.24
CA ASP A 750 -34.59 -17.74 1.80
C ASP A 750 -34.42 -18.89 2.82
N LYS A 751 -33.39 -18.83 3.67
CA LYS A 751 -33.19 -19.68 4.85
C LYS A 751 -33.98 -19.21 6.09
N GLY A 752 -34.66 -18.07 6.01
CA GLY A 752 -35.61 -17.59 7.02
C GLY A 752 -35.11 -16.50 7.95
N ALA A 753 -34.02 -15.79 7.61
CA ALA A 753 -33.52 -14.64 8.37
C ALA A 753 -34.62 -13.58 8.62
N ASN A 754 -34.72 -13.09 9.85
CA ASN A 754 -35.62 -12.00 10.19
C ASN A 754 -35.02 -10.65 9.72
N VAL A 755 -35.59 -10.10 8.66
CA VAL A 755 -35.17 -8.84 8.02
C VAL A 755 -35.16 -7.63 8.97
N ASN A 756 -35.94 -7.67 10.05
CA ASN A 756 -36.14 -6.57 11.01
C ASN A 756 -35.51 -6.82 12.39
N VAL A 757 -34.45 -7.64 12.48
CA VAL A 757 -33.61 -7.67 13.69
C VAL A 757 -32.86 -6.35 13.83
N VAL A 758 -32.74 -5.85 15.07
CA VAL A 758 -31.90 -4.71 15.44
C VAL A 758 -30.68 -5.23 16.23
N GLY A 759 -29.48 -4.86 15.82
CA GLY A 759 -28.21 -5.29 16.43
C GLY A 759 -26.99 -4.68 15.73
N GLY A 760 -25.80 -4.86 16.33
CA GLY A 760 -24.56 -4.28 15.81
C GLY A 760 -24.51 -2.75 15.84
N GLU A 761 -23.51 -2.18 15.16
CA GLU A 761 -23.37 -0.74 14.94
C GLU A 761 -24.41 -0.21 13.93
N ASP A 762 -24.65 -0.98 12.86
CA ASP A 762 -25.45 -0.59 11.70
C ASP A 762 -26.97 -0.51 12.01
N GLY A 763 -27.45 -1.21 13.05
CA GLY A 763 -28.87 -1.26 13.43
C GLY A 763 -29.62 -2.40 12.76
N THR A 764 -30.19 -2.18 11.56
CA THR A 764 -30.94 -3.20 10.80
C THR A 764 -30.24 -3.57 9.50
N ALA A 765 -30.66 -4.68 8.87
CA ALA A 765 -30.15 -5.07 7.56
C ALA A 765 -30.40 -4.01 6.48
N LEU A 766 -31.54 -3.29 6.57
CA LEU A 766 -31.87 -2.19 5.68
C LEU A 766 -30.92 -1.00 5.88
N GLN A 767 -30.55 -0.68 7.12
CA GLN A 767 -29.59 0.38 7.42
C GLN A 767 -28.18 0.06 6.94
N ALA A 768 -27.68 -1.15 7.22
CA ALA A 768 -26.38 -1.63 6.71
C ALA A 768 -26.29 -1.58 5.17
N ALA A 769 -27.38 -1.93 4.48
CA ALA A 769 -27.48 -1.83 3.02
C ALA A 769 -27.48 -0.37 2.52
N CYS A 770 -28.02 0.54 3.31
CA CYS A 770 -28.12 1.97 2.99
C CYS A 770 -26.82 2.73 3.27
N GLU A 771 -26.13 2.45 4.39
CA GLU A 771 -24.78 2.92 4.72
C GLU A 771 -23.81 2.59 3.57
N GLY A 772 -23.73 1.31 3.19
CA GLY A 772 -22.86 0.85 2.11
C GLY A 772 -23.25 1.25 0.67
N GLY A 773 -24.35 1.99 0.48
CA GLY A 773 -24.78 2.47 -0.84
C GLY A 773 -25.39 1.41 -1.76
N HIS A 774 -25.90 0.30 -1.21
CA HIS A 774 -26.23 -0.92 -1.96
C HIS A 774 -27.67 -0.93 -2.50
N LEU A 775 -27.95 -0.13 -3.53
CA LEU A 775 -29.29 0.07 -4.12
C LEU A 775 -30.10 -1.22 -4.39
N LYS A 776 -29.49 -2.25 -5.01
CA LYS A 776 -30.16 -3.53 -5.33
C LYS A 776 -30.55 -4.32 -4.08
N LEU A 777 -29.70 -4.25 -3.06
CA LEU A 777 -29.86 -4.96 -1.79
C LEU A 777 -30.95 -4.29 -0.94
N THR A 778 -30.93 -2.96 -0.86
CA THR A 778 -32.00 -2.15 -0.25
C THR A 778 -33.35 -2.47 -0.89
N THR A 779 -33.40 -2.57 -2.22
CA THR A 779 -34.62 -2.97 -2.96
C THR A 779 -35.08 -4.38 -2.56
N LEU A 780 -34.18 -5.37 -2.51
CA LEU A 780 -34.48 -6.74 -2.08
C LEU A 780 -35.05 -6.78 -0.65
N LEU A 781 -34.46 -6.04 0.28
CA LEU A 781 -34.87 -6.00 1.68
C LEU A 781 -36.27 -5.41 1.84
N LEU A 782 -36.55 -4.27 1.20
CA LEU A 782 -37.89 -3.65 1.19
C LEU A 782 -38.94 -4.57 0.55
N ASP A 783 -38.62 -5.22 -0.57
CA ASP A 783 -39.53 -6.16 -1.25
C ASP A 783 -39.71 -7.49 -0.46
N LYS A 784 -38.81 -7.78 0.49
CA LYS A 784 -38.90 -8.88 1.47
C LYS A 784 -39.56 -8.48 2.80
N GLY A 785 -40.00 -7.23 2.95
CA GLY A 785 -40.72 -6.74 4.14
C GLY A 785 -39.86 -6.11 5.23
N ALA A 786 -38.70 -5.54 4.86
CA ALA A 786 -37.98 -4.62 5.74
C ALA A 786 -38.90 -3.44 6.13
N ASP A 787 -38.96 -3.16 7.42
CA ASP A 787 -39.64 -1.99 7.97
C ASP A 787 -38.70 -0.77 7.85
N ILE A 788 -39.21 0.31 7.25
CA ILE A 788 -38.39 1.37 6.67
C ILE A 788 -37.95 2.43 7.70
N ASP A 789 -38.75 2.58 8.76
CA ASP A 789 -38.59 3.61 9.81
C ASP A 789 -38.10 3.03 11.14
N VAL A 790 -37.52 1.82 11.13
CA VAL A 790 -36.96 1.19 12.34
C VAL A 790 -35.81 2.04 12.88
N VAL A 791 -35.89 2.40 14.16
CA VAL A 791 -34.85 3.14 14.87
C VAL A 791 -33.88 2.19 15.57
N GLY A 792 -32.61 2.23 15.17
CA GLY A 792 -31.51 1.46 15.73
C GLY A 792 -30.14 1.86 15.17
N GLY A 793 -29.06 1.30 15.72
CA GLY A 793 -27.69 1.57 15.28
C GLY A 793 -27.21 3.02 15.49
N TYR A 794 -26.08 3.35 14.86
CA TYR A 794 -25.44 4.67 14.95
C TYR A 794 -26.26 5.77 14.26
N TYR A 795 -26.66 5.56 13.00
CA TYR A 795 -27.34 6.57 12.19
C TYR A 795 -28.81 6.78 12.55
N GLY A 796 -29.47 5.79 13.18
CA GLY A 796 -30.87 5.86 13.59
C GLY A 796 -31.82 5.12 12.65
N THR A 797 -32.06 5.59 11.44
CA THR A 797 -32.95 4.95 10.44
C THR A 797 -32.24 4.71 9.12
N ALA A 798 -32.87 3.95 8.20
CA ALA A 798 -32.35 3.73 6.86
C ALA A 798 -32.18 5.05 6.08
N LEU A 799 -33.13 5.99 6.24
CA LEU A 799 -33.07 7.29 5.59
C LEU A 799 -31.90 8.14 6.12
N GLN A 800 -31.74 8.21 7.45
CA GLN A 800 -30.62 8.93 8.08
C GLN A 800 -29.25 8.39 7.63
N ALA A 801 -29.09 7.07 7.49
CA ALA A 801 -27.87 6.47 6.93
C ALA A 801 -27.60 6.92 5.47
N THR A 802 -28.62 6.90 4.60
CA THR A 802 -28.44 7.41 3.21
C THR A 802 -28.12 8.91 3.15
N CYS A 803 -28.58 9.67 4.13
CA CYS A 803 -28.45 11.12 4.21
C CYS A 803 -27.11 11.59 4.81
N ALA A 804 -26.46 10.77 5.64
CA ALA A 804 -25.07 11.00 6.08
C ALA A 804 -24.07 10.62 4.97
N GLU A 805 -24.24 9.44 4.37
CA GLU A 805 -23.29 8.87 3.39
C GLU A 805 -23.43 9.44 1.96
N GLY A 806 -24.30 10.45 1.75
CA GLY A 806 -24.43 11.15 0.47
C GLY A 806 -25.19 10.39 -0.64
N HIS A 807 -25.90 9.29 -0.32
CA HIS A 807 -26.49 8.39 -1.31
C HIS A 807 -27.83 8.90 -1.88
N LEU A 808 -27.77 9.89 -2.77
CA LEU A 808 -28.93 10.57 -3.37
C LEU A 808 -29.96 9.63 -4.02
N GLU A 809 -29.52 8.63 -4.80
CA GLU A 809 -30.43 7.65 -5.45
C GLU A 809 -31.19 6.79 -4.43
N LEU A 810 -30.51 6.39 -3.35
CA LEU A 810 -31.08 5.58 -2.27
C LEU A 810 -32.02 6.41 -1.40
N THR A 811 -31.64 7.65 -1.04
CA THR A 811 -32.51 8.59 -0.33
C THR A 811 -33.81 8.79 -1.10
N THR A 812 -33.71 8.99 -2.44
CA THR A 812 -34.86 9.11 -3.32
C THR A 812 -35.74 7.85 -3.30
N LEU A 813 -35.14 6.65 -3.37
CA LEU A 813 -35.86 5.37 -3.29
C LEU A 813 -36.61 5.21 -1.96
N LEU A 814 -35.98 5.55 -0.82
CA LEU A 814 -36.62 5.42 0.50
C LEU A 814 -37.80 6.39 0.65
N LEU A 815 -37.64 7.65 0.23
CA LEU A 815 -38.72 8.65 0.25
C LEU A 815 -39.85 8.31 -0.73
N ASP A 816 -39.55 7.71 -1.89
CA ASP A 816 -40.57 7.21 -2.83
C ASP A 816 -41.25 5.91 -2.36
N LYS A 817 -40.59 5.12 -1.50
CA LYS A 817 -41.16 3.97 -0.79
C LYS A 817 -41.93 4.34 0.48
N GLY A 818 -41.83 5.60 0.94
CA GLY A 818 -42.66 6.18 2.00
C GLY A 818 -42.01 6.27 3.38
N ALA A 819 -40.68 6.34 3.46
CA ALA A 819 -39.96 6.63 4.72
C ALA A 819 -40.41 7.95 5.36
N ASP A 820 -40.46 7.99 6.69
CA ASP A 820 -40.74 9.21 7.45
C ASP A 820 -39.53 10.15 7.42
N VAL A 821 -39.71 11.28 6.73
CA VAL A 821 -38.66 12.28 6.48
C VAL A 821 -38.19 12.98 7.77
N ASP A 822 -39.08 13.07 8.76
CA ASP A 822 -38.85 13.76 10.04
C ASP A 822 -38.65 12.77 11.21
N ALA A 823 -38.46 11.48 10.92
CA ALA A 823 -38.09 10.48 11.92
C ALA A 823 -36.83 10.92 12.69
N VAL A 824 -36.82 10.70 14.01
CA VAL A 824 -35.71 11.07 14.91
C VAL A 824 -35.05 9.82 15.48
N GLY A 825 -33.75 9.64 15.23
CA GLY A 825 -32.96 8.51 15.72
C GLY A 825 -31.45 8.77 15.71
N GLY A 826 -30.69 7.79 16.22
CA GLY A 826 -29.23 7.78 16.12
C GLY A 826 -28.50 8.94 16.82
N SER A 827 -27.25 9.15 16.40
CA SER A 827 -26.40 10.29 16.81
C SER A 827 -26.85 11.61 16.18
N HIS A 828 -27.29 11.57 14.92
CA HIS A 828 -27.60 12.75 14.12
C HIS A 828 -29.01 13.32 14.35
N GLY A 829 -30.00 12.49 14.69
CA GLY A 829 -31.39 12.91 14.85
C GLY A 829 -32.24 12.67 13.60
N THR A 830 -32.53 13.71 12.81
CA THR A 830 -33.30 13.58 11.55
C THR A 830 -32.41 13.36 10.32
N ALA A 831 -33.03 12.93 9.22
CA ALA A 831 -32.32 12.79 7.95
C ALA A 831 -31.76 14.14 7.47
N LEU A 832 -32.51 15.23 7.67
CA LEU A 832 -32.05 16.59 7.38
C LEU A 832 -30.87 17.01 8.27
N GLN A 833 -30.90 16.68 9.57
CA GLN A 833 -29.79 16.96 10.50
C GLN A 833 -28.51 16.21 10.09
N ALA A 834 -28.61 14.92 9.73
CA ALA A 834 -27.47 14.13 9.23
C ALA A 834 -26.86 14.74 7.96
N THR A 835 -27.69 15.00 6.96
CA THR A 835 -27.28 15.68 5.71
C THR A 835 -26.70 17.09 5.94
N CYS A 836 -27.14 17.79 6.99
CA CYS A 836 -26.65 19.13 7.34
C CYS A 836 -25.38 19.13 8.19
N ALA A 837 -25.01 18.02 8.83
CA ALA A 837 -23.68 17.81 9.42
C ALA A 837 -22.65 17.45 8.32
N GLU A 838 -23.00 16.52 7.44
CA GLU A 838 -22.10 15.98 6.40
C GLU A 838 -22.00 16.84 5.12
N GLY A 839 -22.65 18.01 5.08
CA GLY A 839 -22.45 19.02 4.03
C GLY A 839 -23.23 18.81 2.72
N HIS A 840 -24.15 17.84 2.64
CA HIS A 840 -24.77 17.41 1.37
C HIS A 840 -25.90 18.34 0.87
N LEU A 841 -25.53 19.49 0.28
CA LEU A 841 -26.46 20.52 -0.20
C LEU A 841 -27.59 20.01 -1.14
N GLU A 842 -27.30 19.08 -2.05
CA GLU A 842 -28.30 18.49 -2.95
C GLU A 842 -29.33 17.63 -2.19
N LEU A 843 -28.87 16.87 -1.18
CA LEU A 843 -29.75 16.09 -0.31
C LEU A 843 -30.62 16.98 0.59
N ALA A 844 -30.07 18.07 1.13
CA ALA A 844 -30.84 19.00 1.94
C ALA A 844 -31.97 19.63 1.12
N THR A 845 -31.66 19.99 -0.13
CA THR A 845 -32.64 20.49 -1.10
C THR A 845 -33.73 19.44 -1.38
N LEU A 846 -33.34 18.18 -1.63
CA LEU A 846 -34.29 17.07 -1.84
C LEU A 846 -35.22 16.87 -0.63
N LEU A 847 -34.68 16.80 0.58
CA LEU A 847 -35.45 16.58 1.81
C LEU A 847 -36.43 17.73 2.07
N LEU A 848 -35.99 18.98 1.93
CA LEU A 848 -36.83 20.16 2.10
C LEU A 848 -37.89 20.31 0.99
N ASP A 849 -37.63 19.84 -0.23
CA ASP A 849 -38.63 19.79 -1.32
C ASP A 849 -39.59 18.59 -1.17
N LYS A 850 -39.17 17.54 -0.46
CA LYS A 850 -39.99 16.39 -0.05
C LYS A 850 -40.83 16.66 1.19
N GLY A 851 -40.55 17.73 1.93
CA GLY A 851 -41.40 18.27 3.00
C GLY A 851 -40.84 18.17 4.42
N ALA A 852 -39.54 17.91 4.60
CA ALA A 852 -38.89 17.88 5.91
C ALA A 852 -39.13 19.18 6.72
N ASP A 853 -39.42 19.04 8.01
CA ASP A 853 -39.51 20.16 8.95
C ASP A 853 -38.10 20.59 9.38
N VAL A 854 -37.79 21.85 9.11
CA VAL A 854 -36.46 22.45 9.26
C VAL A 854 -36.08 22.70 10.72
N ASP A 855 -37.08 22.83 11.61
CA ASP A 855 -36.91 23.19 13.02
C ASP A 855 -37.05 21.99 13.98
N VAL A 856 -37.12 20.76 13.47
CA VAL A 856 -37.10 19.54 14.31
C VAL A 856 -35.82 19.52 15.15
N VAL A 857 -35.94 19.08 16.40
CA VAL A 857 -34.82 18.96 17.35
C VAL A 857 -34.53 17.48 17.63
N GLY A 858 -33.30 17.05 17.33
CA GLY A 858 -32.84 15.68 17.53
C GLY A 858 -31.31 15.57 17.66
N GLY A 859 -30.84 14.36 17.95
CA GLY A 859 -29.42 14.02 17.98
C GLY A 859 -28.54 14.85 18.93
N TYR A 860 -27.24 14.85 18.64
CA TYR A 860 -26.21 15.64 19.32
C TYR A 860 -26.30 17.13 18.99
N TYR A 861 -26.61 17.48 17.74
CA TYR A 861 -26.56 18.85 17.24
C TYR A 861 -27.79 19.71 17.56
N GLY A 862 -28.98 19.11 17.72
CA GLY A 862 -30.23 19.86 17.90
C GLY A 862 -31.01 19.99 16.59
N THR A 863 -31.02 21.18 15.99
CA THR A 863 -31.66 21.42 14.67
C THR A 863 -30.72 21.19 13.50
N ALA A 864 -31.28 21.07 12.29
CA ALA A 864 -30.48 21.01 11.06
C ALA A 864 -29.60 22.26 10.88
N LEU A 865 -30.12 23.44 11.25
CA LEU A 865 -29.36 24.68 11.25
C LEU A 865 -28.18 24.61 12.23
N GLN A 866 -28.36 24.06 13.43
CA GLN A 866 -27.27 23.89 14.40
C GLN A 866 -26.18 22.94 13.92
N ALA A 867 -26.52 21.80 13.30
CA ALA A 867 -25.56 20.86 12.74
C ALA A 867 -24.65 21.54 11.71
N THR A 868 -25.28 22.21 10.74
CA THR A 868 -24.60 23.02 9.72
C THR A 868 -23.78 24.18 10.30
N CYS A 869 -24.17 24.74 11.45
CA CYS A 869 -23.44 25.81 12.14
C CYS A 869 -22.25 25.29 12.96
N ALA A 870 -22.30 24.04 13.45
CA ALA A 870 -21.19 23.37 14.11
C ALA A 870 -20.13 22.91 13.11
N GLU A 871 -20.54 22.34 11.96
CA GLU A 871 -19.61 21.78 10.95
C GLU A 871 -19.18 22.79 9.86
N GLY A 872 -19.70 24.02 9.88
CA GLY A 872 -19.18 25.13 9.07
C GLY A 872 -19.76 25.31 7.67
N HIS A 873 -20.89 24.68 7.34
CA HIS A 873 -21.45 24.65 5.98
C HIS A 873 -22.27 25.91 5.62
N LEU A 874 -21.59 27.02 5.31
CA LEU A 874 -22.21 28.34 5.06
C LEU A 874 -23.32 28.35 3.98
N GLU A 875 -23.19 27.55 2.93
CA GLU A 875 -24.22 27.46 1.86
C GLU A 875 -25.48 26.74 2.36
N LEU A 876 -25.34 25.67 3.15
CA LEU A 876 -26.46 25.02 3.83
C LEU A 876 -27.11 25.96 4.86
N ALA A 877 -26.32 26.73 5.60
CA ALA A 877 -26.86 27.69 6.57
C ALA A 877 -27.76 28.70 5.85
N THR A 878 -27.30 29.20 4.71
CA THR A 878 -28.08 30.10 3.84
C THR A 878 -29.35 29.43 3.31
N LEU A 879 -29.27 28.19 2.80
CA LEU A 879 -30.43 27.43 2.31
C LEU A 879 -31.49 27.23 3.40
N LEU A 880 -31.10 26.80 4.59
CA LEU A 880 -32.01 26.55 5.72
C LEU A 880 -32.69 27.85 6.18
N LEU A 881 -31.92 28.95 6.28
CA LEU A 881 -32.43 30.27 6.67
C LEU A 881 -33.34 30.90 5.59
N ASP A 882 -33.13 30.59 4.31
CA ASP A 882 -34.01 30.99 3.21
C ASP A 882 -35.27 30.11 3.11
N LYS A 883 -35.18 28.85 3.54
CA LYS A 883 -36.31 27.92 3.68
C LYS A 883 -37.13 28.15 4.97
N GLY A 884 -36.63 28.96 5.90
CA GLY A 884 -37.39 29.49 7.04
C GLY A 884 -36.93 29.05 8.44
N ALA A 885 -35.75 28.42 8.55
CA ALA A 885 -35.20 27.94 9.83
C ALA A 885 -35.15 29.02 10.92
N ASN A 886 -35.56 28.67 12.13
CA ASN A 886 -35.58 29.56 13.28
C ASN A 886 -34.20 29.61 13.98
N VAL A 887 -33.54 30.75 13.86
CA VAL A 887 -32.19 31.01 14.43
C VAL A 887 -32.07 30.80 15.94
N ASP A 888 -33.16 30.94 16.69
CA ASP A 888 -33.18 30.93 18.16
C ASP A 888 -33.74 29.62 18.75
N VAL A 889 -33.85 28.54 17.97
CA VAL A 889 -34.20 27.22 18.54
C VAL A 889 -33.09 26.74 19.48
N VAL A 890 -33.49 26.19 20.62
CA VAL A 890 -32.60 25.61 21.62
C VAL A 890 -32.68 24.09 21.59
N GLY A 891 -31.57 23.41 21.31
CA GLY A 891 -31.48 21.95 21.21
C GLY A 891 -30.03 21.45 21.18
N GLY A 892 -29.86 20.12 21.27
CA GLY A 892 -28.53 19.48 21.27
C GLY A 892 -27.62 19.91 22.43
N ASP A 893 -26.34 19.56 22.33
CA ASP A 893 -25.31 19.94 23.31
C ASP A 893 -24.77 21.37 23.08
N TYR A 894 -24.92 21.91 21.86
CA TYR A 894 -24.47 23.25 21.49
C TYR A 894 -25.41 24.40 21.91
N GLY A 895 -26.67 24.12 22.27
CA GLY A 895 -27.64 25.14 22.65
C GLY A 895 -28.37 25.77 21.46
N THR A 896 -27.83 26.82 20.85
CA THR A 896 -28.43 27.53 19.69
C THR A 896 -27.51 27.50 18.47
N ALA A 897 -28.03 27.85 17.28
CA ALA A 897 -27.22 27.92 16.05
C ALA A 897 -26.03 28.90 16.18
N LEU A 898 -26.24 30.04 16.86
CA LEU A 898 -25.18 31.02 17.10
C LEU A 898 -24.13 30.51 18.10
N GLN A 899 -24.55 29.73 19.10
CA GLN A 899 -23.62 29.10 20.04
C GLN A 899 -22.79 27.99 19.38
N ALA A 900 -23.38 27.19 18.49
CA ALA A 900 -22.67 26.20 17.66
C ALA A 900 -21.58 26.87 16.81
N ALA A 901 -21.94 27.87 15.99
CA ALA A 901 -20.98 28.58 15.14
C ALA A 901 -19.90 29.34 15.94
N CYS A 902 -20.19 29.77 17.17
CA CYS A 902 -19.19 30.38 18.06
C CYS A 902 -18.31 29.37 18.80
N ALA A 903 -18.76 28.13 19.03
CA ALA A 903 -17.98 27.10 19.70
C ALA A 903 -16.85 26.58 18.81
N GLU A 904 -17.17 26.16 17.58
CA GLU A 904 -16.20 25.62 16.62
C GLU A 904 -15.50 26.73 15.78
N GLY A 905 -15.94 27.98 15.93
CA GLY A 905 -15.24 29.16 15.42
C GLY A 905 -15.59 29.58 13.99
N HIS A 906 -16.72 29.09 13.45
CA HIS A 906 -17.26 29.41 12.12
C HIS A 906 -17.79 30.85 12.04
N ARG A 907 -16.85 31.80 12.04
CA ARG A 907 -17.11 33.24 12.12
C ARG A 907 -18.10 33.75 11.06
N GLU A 908 -17.98 33.31 9.81
CA GLU A 908 -18.83 33.81 8.72
C GLU A 908 -20.29 33.40 8.91
N ILE A 909 -20.55 32.19 9.44
CA ILE A 909 -21.89 31.75 9.86
C ILE A 909 -22.37 32.53 11.08
N ALA A 910 -21.51 32.77 12.08
CA ALA A 910 -21.86 33.59 13.24
C ALA A 910 -22.10 35.08 12.91
N GLU A 911 -21.64 35.57 11.75
CA GLU A 911 -22.00 36.89 11.20
C GLU A 911 -23.33 36.80 10.42
N LEU A 912 -23.53 35.80 9.56
CA LEU A 912 -24.81 35.52 8.87
C LEU A 912 -26.00 35.37 9.84
N LEU A 913 -25.84 34.60 10.92
CA LEU A 913 -26.90 34.38 11.91
C LEU A 913 -27.32 35.68 12.62
N ARG A 914 -26.36 36.57 12.91
CA ARG A 914 -26.65 37.91 13.45
C ARG A 914 -27.40 38.77 12.46
N GLU A 915 -27.07 38.70 11.16
CA GLU A 915 -27.82 39.41 10.11
C GLU A 915 -29.24 38.87 9.92
N ARG A 916 -29.45 37.56 10.13
CA ARG A 916 -30.80 36.94 10.19
C ARG A 916 -31.53 37.14 11.52
N GLY A 917 -30.89 37.75 12.53
CA GLY A 917 -31.54 38.24 13.74
C GLY A 917 -31.33 37.42 15.02
N ALA A 918 -30.40 36.46 15.04
CA ALA A 918 -30.14 35.58 16.19
C ALA A 918 -29.82 36.36 17.49
N VAL A 919 -30.35 35.90 18.62
CA VAL A 919 -30.24 36.57 19.91
C VAL A 919 -28.97 36.18 20.66
N GLU A 920 -28.14 37.17 21.00
CA GLU A 920 -26.98 36.98 21.89
C GLU A 920 -27.44 36.78 23.35
N HIS A 921 -27.61 35.52 23.74
CA HIS A 921 -27.79 35.13 25.14
C HIS A 921 -26.46 35.17 25.91
N LEU A 922 -26.40 36.07 26.91
CA LEU A 922 -25.25 36.35 27.80
C LEU A 922 -25.13 35.38 28.99
#